data_AF-A0A412IN20-F1
#
_entry.id   AF-A0A412IN20-F1
#
_cell.length_a   1.000
_cell.length_b   1.000
_cell.length_c   1.000
_cell.angle_alpha   90.00
_cell.angle_beta   90.00
_cell.angle_gamma   90.00
#
_symmetry.space_group_name_H-M   'P 1'
#
loop_
_entity.id
_entity.type
_entity.pdbx_description
1 polymer ?
#
loop_
_entity_poly.entity_id
_entity_poly.type
_entity_poly.pdbx_seq_one_letter_code
_entity_poly.pdbx_strand_id
1 'polypeptide(L)'
;MDEMRMWFRPVKGIAFCIVAAFFGSQAMAQVQVKRSFPSAKRISAFDNTTFCTAFLSDGSLLTIRDIPIVDLRDVDKIAFNPTGSSLALMRGKKPVSIYSFRDRNKKLFELKEQRKSKELKGRKNLKFFVPGPVGAELMKDASKGDIVPVAMCYGADARNFLVSNSLGEIIVYDTKAYLPQAYIQGKAVATAITMSPNNYFIAAGTGKNIDIWNFQTKELRTSLPMPAEVTELVFSADASQMAVVTADKRLTIFDTKTWDKVDIFDKIGGTLTSPSFHPDGKYISVVKDGNAIVIMNLKNSVPEQTLDENPGGVTGSRFFVNKQTSDVFMLSNRAKGLVFWDANGLNPFFGKLMSKEVDAKMNEWVKMMQGESMEDYAIRVNDETRLKQQQLFAQEVATELAGDRISIDNPFVGEYDASKNMLNIGFNALPAIALEVPSNEVGDFKDGKNLKFDNAVYVLNDKDEFELAYVEVRNETTNKVYIYDNIGRTKLTALEADENFVPLEIMQQASREEIQLKEIKEAVIEEKKQDKLITENTQIDVRTEVIPGVDANGNKILNYKVGYQYEVINKEFSAKEDFPSGGYDIERSNAAMSLMKIIKNAFEGDFSKYLSEGKQVKVIVTGSADASPIRGRIAYNGQYGEFIDEPYYKDGNLDNITVTKASGITANEQLALMRAAGVKNYIEKNVTTLDNTKNEYEYHVEVAKERGGEFRKINVEFVIMDAFPAK
;
A
#
# COMPACT_ATOMS: atom_id res chain seq x y z
N MET A 1 51.32 15.19 -0.85
CA MET A 1 50.15 15.43 -1.72
C MET A 1 49.50 14.07 -1.95
N ASP A 2 48.99 13.31 -0.99
CA ASP A 2 48.31 13.51 0.29
C ASP A 2 47.07 14.41 0.29
N GLU A 3 45.97 13.75 0.67
CA GLU A 3 44.65 14.20 1.12
C GLU A 3 43.60 14.64 0.08
N MET A 4 42.69 13.71 -0.26
CA MET A 4 41.28 13.77 0.15
C MET A 4 40.55 12.47 -0.22
N ARG A 5 40.72 11.44 0.61
CA ARG A 5 39.73 10.37 0.78
C ARG A 5 38.86 10.76 1.97
N MET A 6 37.81 11.55 1.73
CA MET A 6 36.75 11.74 2.73
C MET A 6 35.62 10.74 2.48
N TRP A 7 35.19 10.17 3.59
CA TRP A 7 34.27 9.06 3.69
C TRP A 7 32.86 9.47 3.27
N PHE A 8 32.43 9.04 2.08
CA PHE A 8 31.01 8.82 1.81
C PHE A 8 30.68 7.42 2.33
N ARG A 9 30.08 7.34 3.52
CA ARG A 9 29.19 6.21 3.81
C ARG A 9 27.88 6.52 3.10
N PRO A 10 27.51 5.82 2.01
CA PRO A 10 26.15 5.94 1.52
C PRO A 10 25.23 5.49 2.64
N VAL A 11 24.19 6.29 2.92
CA VAL A 11 22.94 5.78 3.48
C VAL A 11 22.65 4.52 2.68
N LYS A 12 22.47 3.38 3.37
CA LYS A 12 22.13 2.12 2.71
C LYS A 12 20.94 2.39 1.81
N GLY A 13 21.20 2.57 0.51
CA GLY A 13 20.20 2.36 -0.51
C GLY A 13 19.60 1.00 -0.20
N ILE A 14 18.29 0.90 -0.32
CA ILE A 14 17.63 -0.40 -0.33
C ILE A 14 18.18 -1.08 -1.57
N ALA A 15 19.33 -1.74 -1.44
CA ALA A 15 19.85 -2.66 -2.41
C ALA A 15 18.81 -3.77 -2.44
N PHE A 16 17.86 -3.64 -3.37
CA PHE A 16 17.05 -4.77 -3.79
C PHE A 16 18.04 -5.76 -4.38
N CYS A 17 18.55 -6.66 -3.52
CA CYS A 17 19.13 -7.91 -3.98
C CYS A 17 17.97 -8.73 -4.55
N ILE A 18 17.46 -8.33 -5.72
CA ILE A 18 16.76 -9.25 -6.61
C ILE A 18 17.87 -10.19 -7.04
N VAL A 19 17.98 -11.33 -6.36
CA VAL A 19 18.71 -12.47 -6.91
C VAL A 19 17.90 -12.87 -8.15
N ALA A 20 18.22 -12.24 -9.27
CA ALA A 20 17.74 -12.62 -10.59
C ALA A 20 18.41 -13.95 -10.97
N ALA A 21 18.02 -15.03 -10.30
CA ALA A 21 18.21 -16.37 -10.81
C ALA A 21 17.16 -16.65 -11.87
N PHE A 22 17.12 -15.84 -12.94
CA PHE A 22 16.37 -16.15 -14.15
C PHE A 22 17.22 -17.11 -14.97
N PHE A 23 17.04 -18.41 -14.72
CA PHE A 23 17.51 -19.44 -15.65
C PHE A 23 16.63 -19.43 -16.90
N GLY A 24 17.29 -19.52 -18.05
CA GLY A 24 16.76 -19.22 -19.38
C GLY A 24 15.53 -20.03 -19.85
N SER A 25 15.03 -19.56 -21.00
CA SER A 25 13.93 -20.08 -21.84
C SER A 25 12.57 -20.15 -21.15
N GLN A 26 11.68 -19.18 -21.41
CA GLN A 26 10.22 -19.23 -21.15
C GLN A 26 9.77 -20.24 -20.07
N ALA A 27 10.37 -20.21 -18.89
CA ALA A 27 9.73 -20.74 -17.71
C ALA A 27 8.64 -19.70 -17.46
N MET A 28 7.44 -19.95 -18.01
CA MET A 28 6.27 -19.09 -17.85
C MET A 28 6.27 -18.58 -16.40
N ALA A 29 6.05 -17.28 -16.23
CA ALA A 29 5.85 -16.69 -14.92
C ALA A 29 4.75 -17.48 -14.21
N GLN A 30 5.13 -18.40 -13.31
CA GLN A 30 4.23 -19.44 -12.82
C GLN A 30 4.01 -19.28 -11.34
N VAL A 31 2.75 -19.10 -11.00
CA VAL A 31 2.24 -19.38 -9.66
C VAL A 31 2.29 -20.89 -9.43
N GLN A 32 2.89 -21.31 -8.31
CA GLN A 32 3.13 -22.72 -8.00
C GLN A 32 2.55 -23.10 -6.64
N VAL A 33 2.11 -24.34 -6.50
CA VAL A 33 1.62 -24.84 -5.21
C VAL A 33 2.78 -24.93 -4.23
N LYS A 34 2.71 -24.16 -3.15
CA LYS A 34 3.68 -24.21 -2.04
C LYS A 34 3.25 -25.22 -0.99
N ARG A 35 1.96 -25.26 -0.68
CA ARG A 35 1.38 -26.20 0.28
C ARG A 35 -0.12 -26.40 0.06
N SER A 36 -0.63 -27.58 0.36
CA SER A 36 -2.06 -27.84 0.44
C SER A 36 -2.46 -28.27 1.84
N PHE A 37 -3.65 -27.84 2.27
CA PHE A 37 -4.22 -28.12 3.58
C PHE A 37 -5.56 -28.86 3.35
N PRO A 38 -5.55 -30.20 3.38
CA PRO A 38 -6.76 -30.97 3.16
C PRO A 38 -7.73 -30.79 4.33
N SER A 39 -9.03 -30.87 4.04
CA SER A 39 -10.11 -30.88 5.03
C SER A 39 -10.97 -32.11 4.83
N ALA A 40 -11.45 -32.70 5.92
CA ALA A 40 -12.46 -33.75 5.84
C ALA A 40 -13.84 -33.21 5.42
N LYS A 41 -14.05 -31.89 5.52
CA LYS A 41 -15.34 -31.21 5.37
C LYS A 41 -15.31 -30.23 4.20
N ARG A 42 -16.50 -29.93 3.67
CA ARG A 42 -16.61 -28.99 2.55
C ARG A 42 -16.40 -27.57 3.04
N ILE A 43 -15.71 -26.73 2.29
CA ILE A 43 -15.66 -25.28 2.55
C ILE A 43 -16.97 -24.65 2.03
N SER A 44 -17.71 -23.97 2.90
CA SER A 44 -18.99 -23.31 2.58
C SER A 44 -18.87 -21.79 2.41
N ALA A 45 -17.88 -21.16 3.04
CA ALA A 45 -17.55 -19.75 2.84
C ALA A 45 -16.03 -19.53 2.95
N PHE A 46 -15.52 -18.57 2.18
CA PHE A 46 -14.10 -18.25 2.08
C PHE A 46 -13.90 -16.73 2.01
N ASP A 47 -12.97 -16.21 2.80
CA ASP A 47 -12.48 -14.82 2.75
C ASP A 47 -11.03 -14.79 3.26
N ASN A 48 -10.28 -13.71 2.97
CA ASN A 48 -8.85 -13.60 3.29
C ASN A 48 -8.52 -12.39 4.17
N THR A 49 -7.85 -12.66 5.30
CA THR A 49 -6.90 -11.74 5.97
C THR A 49 -5.61 -12.49 6.32
N THR A 50 -4.58 -11.76 6.78
CA THR A 50 -3.21 -12.19 7.17
C THR A 50 -3.11 -13.49 8.01
N PHE A 51 -4.20 -14.00 8.57
CA PHE A 51 -4.28 -15.19 9.43
C PHE A 51 -5.04 -16.39 8.82
N CYS A 52 -5.47 -16.27 7.55
CA CYS A 52 -6.44 -17.06 6.80
C CYS A 52 -7.05 -18.34 7.40
N THR A 53 -8.39 -18.30 7.44
CA THR A 53 -9.28 -19.37 7.86
C THR A 53 -10.48 -19.45 6.90
N ALA A 54 -11.04 -20.62 6.63
CA ALA A 54 -12.21 -20.85 5.79
C ALA A 54 -13.32 -21.52 6.60
N PHE A 55 -14.58 -21.23 6.29
CA PHE A 55 -15.70 -21.81 7.02
C PHE A 55 -16.08 -23.17 6.43
N LEU A 56 -16.20 -24.19 7.28
CA LEU A 56 -16.55 -25.56 6.92
C LEU A 56 -18.06 -25.81 7.04
N SER A 57 -18.55 -26.74 6.23
CA SER A 57 -19.97 -27.10 6.10
C SER A 57 -20.62 -27.64 7.38
N ASP A 58 -19.82 -28.07 8.35
CA ASP A 58 -20.28 -28.54 9.65
C ASP A 58 -20.31 -27.46 10.73
N GLY A 59 -20.10 -26.19 10.34
CA GLY A 59 -20.14 -25.06 11.24
C GLY A 59 -18.80 -24.76 11.93
N SER A 60 -17.71 -25.41 11.53
CA SER A 60 -16.37 -25.17 12.07
C SER A 60 -15.51 -24.27 11.19
N LEU A 61 -14.45 -23.68 11.75
CA LEU A 61 -13.45 -22.90 11.01
C LEU A 61 -12.22 -23.77 10.71
N LEU A 62 -11.82 -23.85 9.45
CA LEU A 62 -10.56 -24.43 8.99
C LEU A 62 -9.52 -23.31 8.95
N THR A 63 -8.49 -23.39 9.77
CA THR A 63 -7.42 -22.39 9.77
C THR A 63 -6.13 -23.02 9.28
N ILE A 64 -5.18 -22.23 8.78
CA ILE A 64 -3.80 -22.72 8.54
C ILE A 64 -3.11 -23.13 9.87
N ARG A 65 -3.73 -22.81 11.02
CA ARG A 65 -3.26 -23.09 12.39
C ARG A 65 -4.05 -24.20 13.12
N ASP A 66 -4.92 -24.95 12.44
CA ASP A 66 -5.75 -26.04 12.99
C ASP A 66 -6.50 -25.69 14.31
N ILE A 67 -7.12 -24.52 14.39
CA ILE A 67 -7.93 -24.11 15.56
C ILE A 67 -9.44 -24.23 15.27
N PRO A 68 -10.14 -25.27 15.76
CA PRO A 68 -11.58 -25.39 15.58
C PRO A 68 -12.36 -24.47 16.51
N ILE A 69 -13.11 -23.54 15.93
CA ILE A 69 -14.23 -22.83 16.59
C ILE A 69 -15.53 -23.60 16.24
N VAL A 70 -16.48 -23.73 17.17
CA VAL A 70 -17.58 -24.73 17.14
C VAL A 70 -18.90 -24.21 16.54
N ASP A 71 -19.57 -25.10 15.78
CA ASP A 71 -20.95 -25.18 15.22
C ASP A 71 -21.76 -23.87 15.06
N LEU A 72 -21.47 -23.12 13.99
CA LEU A 72 -22.37 -22.11 13.43
C LEU A 72 -22.85 -22.54 12.04
N ARG A 73 -24.11 -22.96 11.89
CA ARG A 73 -24.65 -23.36 10.56
C ARG A 73 -25.21 -22.16 9.79
N ASP A 74 -25.40 -22.37 8.48
CA ASP A 74 -26.08 -21.46 7.57
C ASP A 74 -25.39 -20.08 7.45
N VAL A 75 -24.08 -20.09 7.19
CA VAL A 75 -23.28 -18.88 6.94
C VAL A 75 -23.31 -18.53 5.46
N ASP A 76 -23.81 -17.34 5.14
CA ASP A 76 -23.88 -16.85 3.76
C ASP A 76 -22.63 -16.08 3.35
N LYS A 77 -22.17 -15.19 4.25
CA LYS A 77 -20.99 -14.34 4.04
C LYS A 77 -20.18 -14.24 5.33
N ILE A 78 -18.88 -14.14 5.16
CA ILE A 78 -17.92 -13.85 6.22
C ILE A 78 -17.09 -12.64 5.81
N ALA A 79 -16.68 -11.84 6.78
CA ALA A 79 -15.74 -10.75 6.58
C ALA A 79 -14.79 -10.71 7.77
N PHE A 80 -13.50 -10.75 7.51
CA PHE A 80 -12.49 -10.71 8.56
C PHE A 80 -12.09 -9.29 8.88
N ASN A 81 -11.93 -8.99 10.16
CA ASN A 81 -11.20 -7.80 10.56
C ASN A 81 -9.74 -7.94 10.07
N PRO A 82 -9.17 -6.97 9.33
CA PRO A 82 -7.82 -7.06 8.76
C PRO A 82 -6.70 -7.31 9.76
N THR A 83 -6.90 -6.92 11.03
CA THR A 83 -5.96 -7.21 12.12
C THR A 83 -6.01 -8.66 12.60
N GLY A 84 -6.99 -9.47 12.15
CA GLY A 84 -7.24 -10.81 12.65
C GLY A 84 -7.87 -10.88 14.04
N SER A 85 -8.34 -9.76 14.60
CA SER A 85 -8.95 -9.72 15.94
C SER A 85 -10.35 -10.34 15.99
N SER A 86 -11.11 -10.22 14.90
CA SER A 86 -12.54 -10.56 14.88
C SER A 86 -13.06 -11.01 13.51
N LEU A 87 -14.18 -11.76 13.54
CA LEU A 87 -14.91 -12.29 12.39
C LEU A 87 -16.33 -11.72 12.38
N ALA A 88 -16.72 -11.08 11.28
CA ALA A 88 -18.11 -10.76 11.01
C ALA A 88 -18.77 -11.93 10.26
N LEU A 89 -19.96 -12.32 10.72
CA LEU A 89 -20.76 -13.40 10.15
C LEU A 89 -22.15 -12.90 9.77
N MET A 90 -22.58 -13.23 8.55
CA MET A 90 -23.94 -13.02 8.05
C MET A 90 -24.62 -14.37 7.85
N ARG A 91 -25.86 -14.51 8.34
CA ARG A 91 -26.61 -15.78 8.37
C ARG A 91 -28.10 -15.59 8.08
N GLY A 92 -28.52 -15.86 6.86
CA GLY A 92 -29.87 -15.64 6.37
C GLY A 92 -30.37 -14.23 6.72
N LYS A 93 -31.55 -14.18 7.35
CA LYS A 93 -32.17 -12.92 7.81
C LYS A 93 -31.71 -12.46 9.21
N LYS A 94 -30.69 -13.10 9.80
CA LYS A 94 -30.22 -12.74 11.15
C LYS A 94 -29.34 -11.49 11.12
N PRO A 95 -29.28 -10.74 12.24
CA PRO A 95 -28.29 -9.69 12.44
C PRO A 95 -26.85 -10.17 12.20
N VAL A 96 -26.00 -9.29 11.66
CA VAL A 96 -24.56 -9.57 11.56
C VAL A 96 -23.99 -9.75 12.96
N SER A 97 -23.23 -10.82 13.16
CA SER A 97 -22.61 -11.13 14.45
C SER A 97 -21.10 -11.02 14.35
N ILE A 98 -20.47 -10.36 15.33
CA ILE A 98 -19.02 -10.23 15.43
C ILE A 98 -18.50 -11.17 16.50
N TYR A 99 -17.57 -12.05 16.14
CA TYR A 99 -16.91 -12.99 17.04
C TYR A 99 -15.44 -12.64 17.19
N SER A 100 -14.87 -12.86 18.37
CA SER A 100 -13.42 -12.77 18.57
C SER A 100 -12.73 -13.96 17.93
N PHE A 101 -11.62 -13.73 17.24
CA PHE A 101 -10.71 -14.79 16.80
C PHE A 101 -9.80 -15.30 17.90
N ARG A 102 -9.56 -14.49 18.93
CA ARG A 102 -8.65 -14.81 20.04
C ARG A 102 -9.35 -15.58 21.14
N ASP A 103 -10.56 -15.16 21.48
CA ASP A 103 -11.36 -15.75 22.55
C ASP A 103 -12.40 -16.70 21.96
N ARG A 104 -12.18 -18.01 22.14
CA ARG A 104 -13.07 -19.07 21.63
C ARG A 104 -14.53 -18.80 22.05
N ASN A 105 -15.43 -18.77 21.06
CA ASN A 105 -16.88 -18.57 21.22
C ASN A 105 -17.29 -17.23 21.85
N LYS A 106 -16.38 -16.27 22.00
CA LYS A 106 -16.75 -14.94 22.49
C LYS A 106 -17.38 -14.14 21.36
N LYS A 107 -18.70 -14.00 21.41
CA LYS A 107 -19.44 -13.03 20.59
C LYS A 107 -19.13 -11.63 21.15
N LEU A 108 -18.36 -10.85 20.39
CA LEU A 108 -18.03 -9.47 20.75
C LEU A 108 -19.25 -8.58 20.61
N PHE A 109 -20.03 -8.79 19.55
CA PHE A 109 -21.15 -7.93 19.24
C PHE A 109 -22.18 -8.59 18.32
N GLU A 110 -23.39 -8.04 18.30
CA GLU A 110 -24.45 -8.39 17.36
C GLU A 110 -25.10 -7.10 16.87
N LEU A 111 -25.00 -6.84 15.57
CA LEU A 111 -25.44 -5.62 14.89
C LEU A 111 -26.96 -5.57 14.81
N LYS A 112 -27.59 -5.14 15.91
CA LYS A 112 -29.03 -4.91 16.01
C LYS A 112 -29.40 -3.52 15.46
N GLU A 113 -30.62 -3.36 14.95
CA GLU A 113 -31.17 -2.05 14.57
C GLU A 113 -31.21 -1.13 15.79
N GLN A 114 -30.37 -0.09 15.78
CA GLN A 114 -30.17 0.77 16.93
C GLN A 114 -30.87 2.14 16.80
N ARG A 115 -31.55 2.47 15.70
CA ARG A 115 -32.31 3.74 15.55
C ARG A 115 -33.35 3.98 16.63
N LYS A 116 -33.84 2.92 17.29
CA LYS A 116 -34.77 3.01 18.43
C LYS A 116 -34.06 3.13 19.79
N SER A 117 -32.73 3.04 19.85
CA SER A 117 -31.96 3.09 21.09
C SER A 117 -31.92 4.51 21.68
N LYS A 118 -31.96 4.60 23.01
CA LYS A 118 -31.85 5.88 23.73
C LYS A 118 -30.48 6.54 23.55
N GLU A 119 -29.44 5.72 23.39
CA GLU A 119 -28.04 6.13 23.26
C GLU A 119 -27.77 6.92 21.96
N LEU A 120 -28.48 6.58 20.88
CA LEU A 120 -28.32 7.19 19.57
C LEU A 120 -29.15 8.47 19.37
N LYS A 121 -30.26 8.63 20.09
CA LYS A 121 -31.11 9.83 20.02
C LYS A 121 -30.43 11.12 20.53
N GLY A 122 -29.31 11.00 21.25
CA GLY A 122 -28.51 12.14 21.75
C GLY A 122 -27.40 12.62 20.81
N ARG A 123 -27.07 11.89 19.72
CA ARG A 123 -25.99 12.26 18.81
C ARG A 123 -26.49 13.25 17.75
N LYS A 124 -26.15 14.52 17.91
CA LYS A 124 -26.57 15.64 17.02
C LYS A 124 -26.18 15.47 15.55
N ASN A 125 -25.15 14.67 15.25
CA ASN A 125 -24.56 14.54 13.91
C ASN A 125 -25.01 13.27 13.16
N LEU A 126 -25.81 12.40 13.77
CA LEU A 126 -26.40 11.25 13.09
C LEU A 126 -27.77 11.63 12.54
N LYS A 127 -27.81 12.04 11.27
CA LYS A 127 -29.08 12.13 10.55
C LYS A 127 -29.54 10.71 10.21
N PHE A 128 -30.41 10.15 11.04
CA PHE A 128 -31.10 8.88 10.76
C PHE A 128 -32.06 8.96 9.55
N PHE A 129 -32.19 10.13 8.95
CA PHE A 129 -33.23 10.47 8.01
C PHE A 129 -32.64 11.13 6.78
N VAL A 130 -33.00 10.59 5.61
CA VAL A 130 -32.85 11.29 4.34
C VAL A 130 -34.18 11.97 4.01
N PRO A 131 -34.22 13.31 3.91
CA PRO A 131 -35.43 14.03 3.55
C PRO A 131 -35.83 13.74 2.11
N GLY A 132 -37.12 13.52 1.89
CA GLY A 132 -37.72 13.42 0.55
C GLY A 132 -38.69 12.25 0.40
N PRO A 133 -39.40 12.18 -0.74
CA PRO A 133 -40.41 11.15 -1.02
C PRO A 133 -39.85 9.72 -0.97
N VAL A 134 -38.61 9.53 -1.46
CA VAL A 134 -37.92 8.23 -1.48
C VAL A 134 -37.68 7.69 -0.06
N GLY A 135 -37.21 8.54 0.86
CA GLY A 135 -37.02 8.17 2.26
C GLY A 135 -38.35 7.87 2.98
N ALA A 136 -39.43 8.57 2.64
CA ALA A 136 -40.76 8.32 3.20
C ALA A 136 -41.39 7.02 2.70
N GLU A 137 -41.12 6.62 1.45
CA GLU A 137 -41.60 5.39 0.84
C GLU A 137 -40.85 4.15 1.37
N LEU A 138 -39.52 4.22 1.48
CA LEU A 138 -38.70 3.16 2.08
C LEU A 138 -39.04 2.91 3.56
N MET A 139 -39.45 3.95 4.30
CA MET A 139 -39.90 3.84 5.70
C MET A 139 -41.28 3.17 5.87
N LYS A 140 -42.13 3.13 4.83
CA LYS A 140 -43.37 2.35 4.84
C LYS A 140 -43.12 0.84 4.77
N ASP A 141 -41.96 0.42 4.26
CA ASP A 141 -41.54 -0.98 4.22
C ASP A 141 -40.71 -1.36 5.46
N ALA A 142 -39.88 -0.45 5.98
CA ALA A 142 -39.18 -0.63 7.26
C ALA A 142 -40.12 -0.80 8.48
N SER A 143 -41.36 -0.30 8.37
CA SER A 143 -42.41 -0.49 9.38
C SER A 143 -43.14 -1.83 9.28
N LYS A 144 -42.85 -2.67 8.26
CA LYS A 144 -43.52 -3.94 7.96
C LYS A 144 -42.64 -5.19 8.08
N GLY A 145 -41.33 -5.08 8.34
CA GLY A 145 -40.46 -6.26 8.46
C GLY A 145 -39.05 -5.95 9.00
N ASP A 146 -38.33 -6.99 9.41
CA ASP A 146 -36.94 -6.93 9.89
C ASP A 146 -36.01 -6.39 8.79
N ILE A 147 -35.14 -5.43 9.14
CA ILE A 147 -34.10 -4.91 8.24
C ILE A 147 -32.99 -5.96 8.11
N VAL A 148 -32.76 -6.44 6.90
CA VAL A 148 -31.84 -7.57 6.65
C VAL A 148 -30.52 -7.04 6.09
N PRO A 149 -29.36 -7.45 6.64
CA PRO A 149 -28.06 -7.15 6.03
C PRO A 149 -27.88 -7.91 4.71
N VAL A 150 -27.24 -7.29 3.72
CA VAL A 150 -27.12 -7.83 2.35
C VAL A 150 -25.65 -8.04 1.95
N ALA A 151 -24.79 -7.08 2.24
CA ALA A 151 -23.35 -7.17 2.04
C ALA A 151 -22.61 -6.49 3.18
N MET A 152 -21.34 -6.85 3.37
CA MET A 152 -20.51 -6.27 4.43
C MET A 152 -19.03 -6.29 4.04
N CYS A 153 -18.26 -5.34 4.54
CA CYS A 153 -16.80 -5.32 4.40
C CYS A 153 -16.15 -4.54 5.55
N TYR A 154 -14.92 -4.91 5.91
CA TYR A 154 -14.08 -4.08 6.78
C TYR A 154 -13.29 -3.06 5.96
N GLY A 155 -12.96 -1.94 6.57
CA GLY A 155 -11.92 -1.03 6.07
C GLY A 155 -10.53 -1.63 6.22
N ALA A 156 -9.62 -1.30 5.31
CA ALA A 156 -8.26 -1.84 5.30
C ALA A 156 -7.46 -1.50 6.57
N ASP A 157 -7.78 -0.38 7.23
CA ASP A 157 -7.23 0.07 8.51
C ASP A 157 -7.81 -0.66 9.74
N ALA A 158 -8.79 -1.54 9.53
CA ALA A 158 -9.58 -2.21 10.56
C ALA A 158 -10.33 -1.29 11.53
N ARG A 159 -10.46 0.01 11.23
CA ARG A 159 -11.16 0.99 12.09
C ARG A 159 -12.64 1.14 11.73
N ASN A 160 -12.99 0.78 10.51
CA ASN A 160 -14.35 0.89 9.98
C ASN A 160 -14.91 -0.47 9.56
N PHE A 161 -16.22 -0.66 9.76
CA PHE A 161 -16.96 -1.81 9.25
C PHE A 161 -18.25 -1.35 8.57
N LEU A 162 -18.48 -1.78 7.34
CA LEU A 162 -19.59 -1.36 6.51
C LEU A 162 -20.59 -2.49 6.33
N VAL A 163 -21.88 -2.17 6.42
CA VAL A 163 -22.98 -3.10 6.17
C VAL A 163 -24.01 -2.44 5.27
N SER A 164 -24.32 -3.05 4.13
CA SER A 164 -25.49 -2.69 3.34
C SER A 164 -26.72 -3.47 3.80
N ASN A 165 -27.92 -2.89 3.66
CA ASN A 165 -29.15 -3.54 4.08
C ASN A 165 -30.25 -3.53 3.00
N SER A 166 -31.35 -4.23 3.31
CA SER A 166 -32.52 -4.37 2.43
C SER A 166 -33.30 -3.07 2.17
N LEU A 167 -32.98 -1.97 2.84
CA LEU A 167 -33.56 -0.64 2.59
C LEU A 167 -32.71 0.22 1.64
N GLY A 168 -31.61 -0.33 1.11
CA GLY A 168 -30.67 0.43 0.30
C GLY A 168 -29.78 1.37 1.12
N GLU A 169 -29.68 1.16 2.43
CA GLU A 169 -28.77 1.91 3.29
C GLU A 169 -27.41 1.21 3.36
N ILE A 170 -26.34 2.00 3.47
CA ILE A 170 -25.01 1.56 3.88
C ILE A 170 -24.72 2.19 5.24
N ILE A 171 -24.50 1.35 6.25
CA ILE A 171 -24.20 1.78 7.61
C ILE A 171 -22.70 1.63 7.85
N VAL A 172 -22.06 2.70 8.33
CA VAL A 172 -20.66 2.72 8.71
C VAL A 172 -20.57 2.60 10.23
N TYR A 173 -19.86 1.58 10.72
CA TYR A 173 -19.60 1.34 12.13
C TYR A 173 -18.12 1.58 12.44
N ASP A 174 -17.82 2.09 13.63
CA ASP A 174 -16.46 1.96 14.19
C ASP A 174 -16.23 0.52 14.64
N THR A 175 -14.99 0.04 14.68
CA THR A 175 -14.70 -1.36 15.09
C THR A 175 -14.31 -1.51 16.56
N LYS A 176 -14.18 -0.41 17.31
CA LYS A 176 -13.80 -0.42 18.73
C LYS A 176 -15.00 -0.77 19.61
N ALA A 177 -16.12 -0.10 19.38
CA ALA A 177 -17.38 -0.29 20.08
C ALA A 177 -18.48 -0.84 19.16
N TYR A 178 -18.24 -0.96 17.84
CA TYR A 178 -19.26 -1.37 16.87
C TYR A 178 -20.50 -0.46 16.89
N LEU A 179 -20.29 0.85 17.08
CA LEU A 179 -21.36 1.85 17.08
C LEU A 179 -21.51 2.48 15.69
N PRO A 180 -22.76 2.77 15.24
CA PRO A 180 -22.97 3.50 14.00
C PRO A 180 -22.33 4.89 14.04
N GLN A 181 -21.50 5.18 13.03
CA GLN A 181 -20.84 6.46 12.80
C GLN A 181 -21.49 7.25 11.66
N ALA A 182 -22.05 6.56 10.66
CA ALA A 182 -22.78 7.21 9.57
C ALA A 182 -23.80 6.26 8.91
N TYR A 183 -24.78 6.86 8.24
CA TYR A 183 -25.75 6.19 7.38
C TYR A 183 -25.71 6.87 6.01
N ILE A 184 -25.58 6.07 4.96
CA ILE A 184 -25.57 6.53 3.56
C ILE A 184 -26.77 5.89 2.87
N GLN A 185 -27.63 6.70 2.25
CA GLN A 185 -28.81 6.21 1.56
C GLN A 185 -28.53 6.06 0.06
N GLY A 186 -28.50 4.83 -0.42
CA GLY A 186 -28.49 4.51 -1.84
C GLY A 186 -29.90 4.59 -2.45
N LYS A 187 -29.94 4.63 -3.79
CA LYS A 187 -31.18 4.55 -4.57
C LYS A 187 -31.72 3.12 -4.69
N ALA A 188 -30.88 2.13 -4.41
CA ALA A 188 -31.20 0.71 -4.50
C ALA A 188 -30.36 -0.10 -3.51
N VAL A 189 -30.72 -1.37 -3.33
CA VAL A 189 -30.01 -2.32 -2.45
C VAL A 189 -28.64 -2.65 -3.03
N ALA A 190 -27.59 -2.48 -2.24
CA ALA A 190 -26.23 -2.86 -2.60
C ALA A 190 -25.98 -4.35 -2.30
N THR A 191 -25.83 -5.17 -3.34
CA THR A 191 -25.59 -6.63 -3.25
C THR A 191 -24.11 -6.98 -3.07
N ALA A 192 -23.23 -6.08 -3.50
CA ALA A 192 -21.79 -6.09 -3.26
C ALA A 192 -21.36 -4.73 -2.69
N ILE A 193 -20.43 -4.74 -1.74
CA ILE A 193 -19.85 -3.53 -1.16
C ILE A 193 -18.36 -3.74 -0.89
N THR A 194 -17.55 -2.73 -1.19
CA THR A 194 -16.13 -2.69 -0.85
C THR A 194 -15.70 -1.27 -0.52
N MET A 195 -14.67 -1.14 0.31
CA MET A 195 -14.06 0.15 0.66
C MET A 195 -12.63 0.18 0.12
N SER A 196 -12.24 1.31 -0.47
CA SER A 196 -10.88 1.46 -1.00
C SER A 196 -9.84 1.47 0.14
N PRO A 197 -8.64 0.89 -0.06
CA PRO A 197 -7.61 0.84 0.98
C PRO A 197 -7.14 2.19 1.52
N ASN A 198 -7.31 3.27 0.74
CA ASN A 198 -7.01 4.65 1.15
C ASN A 198 -8.17 5.33 1.90
N ASN A 199 -9.26 4.61 2.21
CA ASN A 199 -10.47 5.12 2.88
C ASN A 199 -11.16 6.29 2.15
N TYR A 200 -10.98 6.45 0.83
CA TYR A 200 -11.62 7.54 0.07
C TYR A 200 -12.96 7.14 -0.53
N PHE A 201 -13.13 5.88 -0.91
CA PHE A 201 -14.28 5.42 -1.67
C PHE A 201 -14.98 4.25 -1.01
N ILE A 202 -16.31 4.29 -1.06
CA ILE A 202 -17.17 3.11 -0.91
C ILE A 202 -17.72 2.82 -2.31
N ALA A 203 -17.49 1.61 -2.82
CA ALA A 203 -18.11 1.14 -4.05
C ALA A 203 -19.24 0.15 -3.71
N ALA A 204 -20.43 0.40 -4.26
CA ALA A 204 -21.63 -0.36 -4.00
C ALA A 204 -22.28 -0.84 -5.29
N GLY A 205 -22.34 -2.16 -5.51
CA GLY A 205 -23.01 -2.76 -6.67
C GLY A 205 -24.52 -2.78 -6.46
N THR A 206 -25.26 -2.01 -7.25
CA THR A 206 -26.71 -1.83 -7.15
C THR A 206 -27.40 -2.33 -8.42
N GLY A 207 -27.46 -3.67 -8.57
CA GLY A 207 -27.97 -4.30 -9.79
C GLY A 207 -27.01 -4.09 -10.95
N LYS A 208 -27.41 -3.35 -11.98
CA LYS A 208 -26.58 -3.04 -13.17
C LYS A 208 -25.77 -1.75 -13.06
N ASN A 209 -25.66 -1.18 -11.86
CA ASN A 209 -24.87 0.01 -11.61
C ASN A 209 -23.88 -0.23 -10.48
N ILE A 210 -22.86 0.62 -10.42
CA ILE A 210 -21.95 0.74 -9.27
C ILE A 210 -22.02 2.17 -8.77
N ASP A 211 -22.52 2.37 -7.57
CA ASP A 211 -22.53 3.68 -6.93
C ASP A 211 -21.23 3.87 -6.14
N ILE A 212 -20.49 4.93 -6.47
CA ILE A 212 -19.24 5.31 -5.82
C ILE A 212 -19.52 6.48 -4.88
N TRP A 213 -19.28 6.28 -3.59
CA TRP A 213 -19.45 7.29 -2.55
C TRP A 213 -18.10 7.78 -2.04
N ASN A 214 -18.01 9.08 -1.80
CA ASN A 214 -16.91 9.65 -1.04
C ASN A 214 -17.09 9.24 0.43
N PHE A 215 -16.14 8.50 1.00
CA PHE A 215 -16.23 8.03 2.37
C PHE A 215 -16.18 9.19 3.38
N GLN A 216 -15.49 10.29 3.10
CA GLN A 216 -15.38 11.38 4.06
C GLN A 216 -16.64 12.25 4.09
N THR A 217 -17.14 12.67 2.92
CA THR A 217 -18.33 13.54 2.82
C THR A 217 -19.64 12.75 2.89
N LYS A 218 -19.57 11.44 2.65
CA LYS A 218 -20.73 10.54 2.51
C LYS A 218 -21.63 10.88 1.31
N GLU A 219 -21.12 11.64 0.34
CA GLU A 219 -21.83 12.05 -0.87
C GLU A 219 -21.57 11.10 -2.04
N LEU A 220 -22.55 10.96 -2.93
CA LEU A 220 -22.41 10.17 -4.15
C LEU A 220 -21.49 10.93 -5.11
N ARG A 221 -20.35 10.31 -5.46
CA ARG A 221 -19.37 10.87 -6.39
C ARG A 221 -19.76 10.60 -7.83
N THR A 222 -20.05 9.35 -8.16
CA THR A 222 -20.45 8.93 -9.51
C THR A 222 -21.23 7.60 -9.46
N SER A 223 -21.89 7.26 -10.56
CA SER A 223 -22.56 5.98 -10.76
C SER A 223 -22.14 5.40 -12.11
N LEU A 224 -21.63 4.17 -12.11
CA LEU A 224 -21.03 3.52 -13.28
C LEU A 224 -22.01 2.48 -13.84
N PRO A 225 -22.54 2.68 -15.07
CA PRO A 225 -23.44 1.72 -15.68
C PRO A 225 -22.68 0.49 -16.19
N MET A 226 -23.22 -0.69 -15.87
CA MET A 226 -22.68 -2.00 -16.26
C MET A 226 -23.63 -2.75 -17.19
N PRO A 227 -23.10 -3.59 -18.11
CA PRO A 227 -23.91 -4.33 -19.08
C PRO A 227 -24.85 -5.37 -18.41
N ALA A 228 -24.45 -5.89 -17.26
CA ALA A 228 -25.19 -6.88 -16.49
C ALA A 228 -25.06 -6.63 -14.98
N GLU A 229 -25.74 -7.46 -14.19
CA GLU A 229 -25.73 -7.36 -12.73
C GLU A 229 -24.31 -7.51 -12.18
N VAL A 230 -23.92 -6.58 -11.30
CA VAL A 230 -22.64 -6.59 -10.60
C VAL A 230 -22.67 -7.66 -9.53
N THR A 231 -21.75 -8.63 -9.61
CA THR A 231 -21.68 -9.74 -8.67
C THR A 231 -20.59 -9.51 -7.61
N GLU A 232 -19.45 -8.95 -7.99
CA GLU A 232 -18.32 -8.68 -7.09
C GLU A 232 -17.53 -7.42 -7.48
N LEU A 233 -16.94 -6.78 -6.46
CA LEU A 233 -16.15 -5.56 -6.55
C LEU A 233 -14.90 -5.67 -5.67
N VAL A 234 -13.74 -5.26 -6.18
CA VAL A 234 -12.50 -5.20 -5.39
C VAL A 234 -11.63 -4.04 -5.83
N PHE A 235 -10.97 -3.37 -4.89
CA PHE A 235 -9.96 -2.35 -5.18
C PHE A 235 -8.55 -2.97 -5.22
N SER A 236 -7.65 -2.38 -6.01
CA SER A 236 -6.21 -2.67 -5.93
C SER A 236 -5.65 -2.21 -4.58
N ALA A 237 -4.50 -2.77 -4.16
CA ALA A 237 -3.90 -2.46 -2.86
C ALA A 237 -3.50 -0.99 -2.69
N ASP A 238 -3.14 -0.32 -3.80
CA ASP A 238 -2.85 1.12 -3.86
C ASP A 238 -4.09 1.99 -4.14
N ALA A 239 -5.27 1.38 -4.20
CA ALA A 239 -6.54 2.02 -4.53
C ALA A 239 -6.60 2.72 -5.90
N SER A 240 -5.61 2.54 -6.79
CA SER A 240 -5.58 3.15 -8.13
C SER A 240 -6.57 2.51 -9.12
N GLN A 241 -6.95 1.26 -8.88
CA GLN A 241 -7.84 0.50 -9.75
C GLN A 241 -8.97 -0.17 -8.98
N MET A 242 -10.08 -0.41 -9.67
CA MET A 242 -11.19 -1.23 -9.19
C MET A 242 -11.56 -2.29 -10.24
N ALA A 243 -11.63 -3.54 -9.81
CA ALA A 243 -12.08 -4.64 -10.63
C ALA A 243 -13.53 -5.00 -10.32
N VAL A 244 -14.29 -5.27 -11.38
CA VAL A 244 -15.71 -5.56 -11.34
C VAL A 244 -15.99 -6.82 -12.12
N VAL A 245 -16.70 -7.75 -11.50
CA VAL A 245 -17.23 -8.92 -12.19
C VAL A 245 -18.74 -8.82 -12.29
N THR A 246 -19.27 -9.18 -13.45
CA THR A 246 -20.69 -9.11 -13.78
C THR A 246 -21.26 -10.45 -14.22
N ALA A 247 -22.58 -10.61 -14.10
CA ALA A 247 -23.31 -11.83 -14.45
C ALA A 247 -23.21 -12.21 -15.95
N ASP A 248 -22.81 -11.28 -16.83
CA ASP A 248 -22.48 -11.55 -18.24
C ASP A 248 -21.05 -12.05 -18.47
N LYS A 249 -20.38 -12.52 -17.40
CA LYS A 249 -19.09 -13.22 -17.46
C LYS A 249 -17.90 -12.33 -17.82
N ARG A 250 -18.03 -11.03 -17.58
CA ARG A 250 -16.97 -10.05 -17.84
C ARG A 250 -16.26 -9.65 -16.57
N LEU A 251 -14.96 -9.40 -16.70
CA LEU A 251 -14.16 -8.65 -15.75
C LEU A 251 -13.87 -7.27 -16.38
N THR A 252 -14.23 -6.20 -15.68
CA THR A 252 -13.91 -4.82 -16.09
C THR A 252 -13.00 -4.18 -15.06
N ILE A 253 -11.94 -3.53 -15.51
CA ILE A 253 -11.01 -2.77 -14.66
C ILE A 253 -11.29 -1.29 -14.88
N PHE A 254 -11.46 -0.56 -13.79
CA PHE A 254 -11.65 0.88 -13.77
C PHE A 254 -10.44 1.55 -13.12
N ASP A 255 -10.04 2.70 -13.65
CA ASP A 255 -9.19 3.64 -12.95
C ASP A 255 -10.02 4.38 -11.89
N THR A 256 -9.51 4.57 -10.67
CA THR A 256 -10.32 5.18 -9.57
C THR A 256 -10.22 6.71 -9.50
N LYS A 257 -9.27 7.29 -10.24
CA LYS A 257 -9.12 8.74 -10.36
C LYS A 257 -10.21 9.29 -11.29
N THR A 258 -10.33 8.71 -12.47
CA THR A 258 -11.25 9.10 -13.55
C THR A 258 -12.56 8.32 -13.55
N TRP A 259 -12.56 7.08 -13.02
CA TRP A 259 -13.62 6.10 -13.20
C TRP A 259 -13.85 5.66 -14.65
N ASP A 260 -12.84 5.85 -15.50
CA ASP A 260 -12.84 5.30 -16.85
C ASP A 260 -12.46 3.82 -16.85
N LYS A 261 -12.96 3.09 -17.85
CA LYS A 261 -12.60 1.68 -18.07
C LYS A 261 -11.20 1.62 -18.67
N VAL A 262 -10.27 0.96 -17.97
CA VAL A 262 -8.90 0.77 -18.46
C VAL A 262 -8.69 -0.59 -19.11
N ASP A 263 -9.46 -1.61 -18.71
CA ASP A 263 -9.40 -2.94 -19.33
C ASP A 263 -10.74 -3.70 -19.24
N ILE A 264 -10.98 -4.60 -20.20
CA ILE A 264 -12.16 -5.47 -20.25
C ILE A 264 -11.73 -6.87 -20.71
N PHE A 265 -11.90 -7.86 -19.85
CA PHE A 265 -11.71 -9.26 -20.18
C PHE A 265 -13.06 -9.93 -20.42
N ASP A 266 -13.45 -10.06 -21.69
CA ASP A 266 -14.71 -10.68 -22.13
C ASP A 266 -14.53 -12.00 -22.91
N LYS A 267 -13.28 -12.36 -23.24
CA LYS A 267 -12.93 -13.59 -23.99
C LYS A 267 -12.57 -14.79 -23.11
N ILE A 268 -12.46 -14.61 -21.79
CA ILE A 268 -12.06 -15.68 -20.86
C ILE A 268 -13.08 -16.83 -20.85
N GLY A 269 -14.37 -16.50 -21.01
CA GLY A 269 -15.48 -17.44 -20.96
C GLY A 269 -15.72 -18.03 -19.56
N GLY A 270 -16.88 -18.66 -19.36
CA GLY A 270 -17.27 -19.20 -18.06
C GLY A 270 -17.73 -18.13 -17.06
N THR A 271 -18.38 -18.53 -15.97
CA THR A 271 -18.75 -17.59 -14.91
C THR A 271 -17.50 -17.18 -14.13
N LEU A 272 -17.27 -15.88 -14.02
CA LEU A 272 -16.14 -15.33 -13.25
C LEU A 272 -16.61 -14.96 -11.84
N THR A 273 -15.77 -15.19 -10.84
CA THR A 273 -15.98 -14.77 -9.44
C THR A 273 -14.64 -14.47 -8.77
N SER A 274 -14.68 -13.91 -7.55
CA SER A 274 -13.51 -13.70 -6.69
C SER A 274 -12.32 -12.99 -7.35
N PRO A 275 -12.51 -11.80 -7.96
CA PRO A 275 -11.41 -11.00 -8.47
C PRO A 275 -10.44 -10.65 -7.34
N SER A 276 -9.13 -10.81 -7.54
CA SER A 276 -8.09 -10.42 -6.58
C SER A 276 -6.90 -9.80 -7.29
N PHE A 277 -6.61 -8.53 -7.00
CA PHE A 277 -5.39 -7.89 -7.47
C PHE A 277 -4.17 -8.50 -6.82
N HIS A 278 -3.13 -8.70 -7.63
CA HIS A 278 -1.77 -8.87 -7.13
C HIS A 278 -1.30 -7.55 -6.48
N PRO A 279 -0.49 -7.58 -5.40
CA PRO A 279 -0.18 -6.39 -4.60
C PRO A 279 0.57 -5.28 -5.35
N ASP A 280 1.28 -5.62 -6.43
CA ASP A 280 1.95 -4.62 -7.27
C ASP A 280 1.00 -3.90 -8.26
N GLY A 281 -0.16 -4.48 -8.57
CA GLY A 281 -1.14 -3.95 -9.52
C GLY A 281 -0.94 -4.38 -10.98
N LYS A 282 0.03 -5.25 -11.29
CA LYS A 282 0.23 -5.77 -12.67
C LYS A 282 -0.68 -6.93 -13.01
N TYR A 283 -1.02 -7.77 -12.02
CA TYR A 283 -1.86 -8.93 -12.24
C TYR A 283 -3.17 -8.88 -11.46
N ILE A 284 -4.14 -9.63 -11.96
CA ILE A 284 -5.38 -9.94 -11.25
C ILE A 284 -5.74 -11.42 -11.46
N SER A 285 -6.16 -12.10 -10.40
CA SER A 285 -6.75 -13.44 -10.50
C SER A 285 -8.26 -13.38 -10.47
N VAL A 286 -8.92 -14.32 -11.16
CA VAL A 286 -10.36 -14.61 -11.03
C VAL A 286 -10.56 -16.12 -10.97
N VAL A 287 -11.62 -16.53 -10.27
CA VAL A 287 -12.10 -17.91 -10.31
C VAL A 287 -13.04 -18.06 -11.51
N LYS A 288 -12.81 -19.07 -12.35
CA LYS A 288 -13.63 -19.41 -13.51
C LYS A 288 -14.37 -20.72 -13.24
N ASP A 289 -15.69 -20.71 -13.41
CA ASP A 289 -16.62 -21.85 -13.29
C ASP A 289 -16.50 -22.65 -11.97
N GLY A 290 -15.83 -22.09 -10.96
CA GLY A 290 -15.51 -22.76 -9.70
C GLY A 290 -14.50 -23.91 -9.81
N ASN A 291 -13.78 -24.04 -10.93
CA ASN A 291 -12.84 -25.13 -11.19
C ASN A 291 -11.48 -24.69 -11.74
N ALA A 292 -11.28 -23.41 -12.04
CA ALA A 292 -10.00 -22.87 -12.44
C ALA A 292 -9.76 -21.49 -11.84
N ILE A 293 -8.49 -21.12 -11.68
CA ILE A 293 -8.07 -19.75 -11.37
C ILE A 293 -7.33 -19.21 -12.59
N VAL A 294 -7.82 -18.11 -13.16
CA VAL A 294 -7.18 -17.44 -14.30
C VAL A 294 -6.48 -16.20 -13.79
N ILE A 295 -5.20 -16.06 -14.09
CA ILE A 295 -4.37 -14.90 -13.78
C ILE A 295 -4.20 -14.11 -15.07
N MET A 296 -4.54 -12.83 -15.03
CA MET A 296 -4.42 -11.89 -16.15
C MET A 296 -3.36 -10.86 -15.86
N ASN A 297 -2.63 -10.47 -16.90
CA ASN A 297 -1.70 -9.37 -16.88
C ASN A 297 -2.38 -8.12 -17.44
N LEU A 298 -2.43 -7.07 -16.61
CA LEU A 298 -3.13 -5.81 -16.87
C LEU A 298 -2.32 -4.84 -17.73
N LYS A 299 -1.06 -5.17 -18.07
CA LYS A 299 -0.18 -4.30 -18.89
C LYS A 299 -0.21 -4.68 -20.36
N ASN A 300 -0.54 -5.93 -20.67
CA ASN A 300 -0.69 -6.42 -22.03
C ASN A 300 -2.09 -7.02 -22.30
N SER A 301 -2.99 -6.95 -21.32
CA SER A 301 -4.39 -7.40 -21.39
C SER A 301 -4.57 -8.85 -21.83
N VAL A 302 -3.64 -9.74 -21.44
CA VAL A 302 -3.74 -11.19 -21.75
C VAL A 302 -3.89 -12.05 -20.49
N PRO A 303 -4.60 -13.20 -20.60
CA PRO A 303 -4.52 -14.27 -19.61
C PRO A 303 -3.09 -14.85 -19.59
N GLU A 304 -2.37 -14.64 -18.50
CA GLU A 304 -0.98 -15.07 -18.32
C GLU A 304 -0.91 -16.55 -17.93
N GLN A 305 -1.80 -16.99 -17.03
CA GLN A 305 -1.79 -18.36 -16.51
C GLN A 305 -3.21 -18.84 -16.20
N THR A 306 -3.48 -20.12 -16.42
CA THR A 306 -4.68 -20.81 -15.91
C THR A 306 -4.23 -21.95 -15.00
N LEU A 307 -4.78 -21.97 -13.78
CA LEU A 307 -4.56 -23.01 -12.78
C LEU A 307 -5.80 -23.90 -12.72
N ASP A 308 -5.71 -25.08 -13.32
CA ASP A 308 -6.79 -26.07 -13.28
C ASP A 308 -6.89 -26.71 -11.88
N GLU A 309 -8.03 -26.53 -11.23
CA GLU A 309 -8.29 -27.03 -9.89
C GLU A 309 -9.25 -28.23 -9.99
N ASN A 310 -8.72 -29.45 -9.95
CA ASN A 310 -9.48 -30.70 -9.97
C ASN A 310 -9.39 -31.40 -8.59
N PRO A 311 -10.50 -31.76 -7.90
CA PRO A 311 -11.91 -31.83 -8.36
C PRO A 311 -12.75 -30.54 -8.26
N GLY A 312 -12.13 -29.36 -8.26
CA GLY A 312 -12.82 -28.07 -8.29
C GLY A 312 -13.47 -27.69 -6.95
N GLY A 313 -14.51 -26.86 -7.03
CA GLY A 313 -15.18 -26.27 -5.86
C GLY A 313 -14.42 -25.08 -5.29
N VAL A 314 -13.67 -24.38 -6.13
CA VAL A 314 -13.03 -23.11 -5.80
C VAL A 314 -14.14 -22.06 -5.67
N THR A 315 -14.22 -21.42 -4.51
CA THR A 315 -15.16 -20.31 -4.27
C THR A 315 -14.43 -18.98 -4.16
N GLY A 316 -13.11 -18.98 -3.95
CA GLY A 316 -12.31 -17.78 -4.01
C GLY A 316 -10.81 -18.01 -4.13
N SER A 317 -10.14 -16.94 -4.57
CA SER A 317 -8.68 -16.80 -4.65
C SER A 317 -8.28 -15.40 -4.19
N ARG A 318 -7.21 -15.29 -3.42
CA ARG A 318 -6.76 -14.01 -2.87
C ARG A 318 -5.23 -13.92 -2.83
N PHE A 319 -4.67 -12.94 -3.52
CA PHE A 319 -3.27 -12.57 -3.35
C PHE A 319 -3.03 -11.83 -2.03
N PHE A 320 -1.83 -11.97 -1.49
CA PHE A 320 -1.36 -11.22 -0.34
C PHE A 320 0.16 -11.15 -0.33
N VAL A 321 0.71 -10.12 0.31
CA VAL A 321 2.15 -9.89 0.42
C VAL A 321 2.60 -10.13 1.85
N ASN A 322 3.72 -10.81 2.03
CA ASN A 322 4.48 -10.73 3.27
C ASN A 322 5.24 -9.40 3.27
N LYS A 323 4.78 -8.40 4.01
CA LYS A 323 5.42 -7.07 3.99
C LYS A 323 6.84 -7.03 4.55
N GLN A 324 7.28 -8.07 5.27
CA GLN A 324 8.65 -8.17 5.77
C GLN A 324 9.62 -8.68 4.70
N THR A 325 9.21 -9.65 3.89
CA THR A 325 10.09 -10.22 2.85
C THR A 325 9.78 -9.68 1.45
N SER A 326 8.66 -8.97 1.31
CA SER A 326 8.03 -8.59 0.03
C SER A 326 7.59 -9.77 -0.84
N ASP A 327 7.64 -11.00 -0.31
CA ASP A 327 7.16 -12.18 -1.03
C ASP A 327 5.65 -12.08 -1.26
N VAL A 328 5.20 -12.45 -2.46
CA VAL A 328 3.78 -12.53 -2.79
C VAL A 328 3.31 -13.98 -2.79
N PHE A 329 2.16 -14.19 -2.18
CA PHE A 329 1.48 -15.46 -2.14
C PHE A 329 0.05 -15.32 -2.63
N MET A 330 -0.54 -16.45 -3.02
CA MET A 330 -1.98 -16.55 -3.23
C MET A 330 -2.54 -17.66 -2.35
N LEU A 331 -3.74 -17.48 -1.84
CA LEU A 331 -4.52 -18.54 -1.20
C LEU A 331 -5.78 -18.79 -2.01
N SER A 332 -6.11 -20.06 -2.25
CA SER A 332 -7.41 -20.46 -2.79
C SER A 332 -8.02 -21.58 -1.95
N ASN A 333 -9.34 -21.74 -2.06
CA ASN A 333 -10.00 -22.93 -1.54
C ASN A 333 -10.27 -23.96 -2.63
N ARG A 334 -10.40 -25.20 -2.21
CA ARG A 334 -11.01 -26.32 -2.94
C ARG A 334 -12.30 -26.71 -2.23
N ALA A 335 -13.06 -27.63 -2.83
CA ALA A 335 -14.23 -28.20 -2.18
C ALA A 335 -13.92 -28.67 -0.75
N LYS A 336 -12.77 -29.31 -0.51
CA LYS A 336 -12.38 -29.91 0.78
C LYS A 336 -10.94 -29.59 1.18
N GLY A 337 -10.52 -28.33 1.06
CA GLY A 337 -9.19 -27.92 1.52
C GLY A 337 -8.78 -26.54 1.04
N LEU A 338 -7.61 -26.09 1.49
CA LEU A 338 -6.98 -24.85 1.04
C LEU A 338 -5.69 -25.14 0.27
N VAL A 339 -5.35 -24.25 -0.66
CA VAL A 339 -4.10 -24.30 -1.40
C VAL A 339 -3.39 -22.97 -1.22
N PHE A 340 -2.17 -23.04 -0.72
CA PHE A 340 -1.25 -21.92 -0.56
C PHE A 340 -0.24 -21.97 -1.70
N TRP A 341 -0.19 -20.88 -2.47
CA TRP A 341 0.56 -20.75 -3.69
C TRP A 341 1.70 -19.75 -3.51
N ASP A 342 2.86 -20.10 -4.05
CA ASP A 342 3.95 -19.17 -4.28
C ASP A 342 3.67 -18.38 -5.56
N ALA A 343 3.61 -17.05 -5.46
CA ALA A 343 3.34 -16.18 -6.61
C ALA A 343 4.57 -15.35 -7.02
N ASN A 344 5.73 -15.57 -6.41
CA ASN A 344 6.96 -14.84 -6.72
C ASN A 344 7.55 -15.17 -8.10
N GLY A 345 7.03 -16.20 -8.78
CA GLY A 345 7.35 -16.50 -10.16
C GLY A 345 6.70 -15.54 -11.17
N LEU A 346 5.75 -14.70 -10.75
CA LEU A 346 5.19 -13.65 -11.60
C LEU A 346 6.20 -12.50 -11.76
N ASN A 347 6.35 -11.99 -12.99
CA ASN A 347 7.26 -10.86 -13.25
C ASN A 347 6.77 -9.62 -12.50
N PRO A 348 7.60 -8.92 -11.72
CA PRO A 348 7.16 -7.74 -11.01
C PRO A 348 6.67 -6.66 -11.98
N PHE A 349 5.88 -5.72 -11.46
CA PHE A 349 5.56 -4.48 -12.19
C PHE A 349 6.80 -3.58 -12.29
N PHE A 350 7.58 -3.71 -13.37
CA PHE A 350 8.83 -2.99 -13.57
C PHE A 350 8.65 -1.49 -13.67
N GLY A 351 7.58 -1.00 -14.30
CA GLY A 351 7.26 0.41 -14.42
C GLY A 351 7.05 1.05 -13.05
N LYS A 352 6.33 0.36 -12.15
CA LYS A 352 6.14 0.84 -10.77
C LYS A 352 7.44 0.84 -9.95
N LEU A 353 8.30 -0.16 -10.14
CA LEU A 353 9.63 -0.19 -9.53
C LEU A 353 10.52 0.94 -10.07
N MET A 354 10.51 1.14 -11.39
CA MET A 354 11.26 2.21 -12.06
C MET A 354 10.82 3.58 -11.58
N SER A 355 9.51 3.88 -11.61
CA SER A 355 8.98 5.16 -11.13
C SER A 355 9.40 5.44 -9.70
N LYS A 356 9.31 4.45 -8.80
CA LYS A 356 9.71 4.60 -7.40
C LYS A 356 11.19 4.96 -7.24
N GLU A 357 12.07 4.31 -8.00
CA GLU A 357 13.52 4.55 -7.91
C GLU A 357 13.92 5.88 -8.58
N VAL A 358 13.31 6.20 -9.73
CA VAL A 358 13.49 7.49 -10.41
C VAL A 358 13.03 8.63 -9.51
N ASP A 359 11.86 8.51 -8.89
CA ASP A 359 11.34 9.52 -7.96
C ASP A 359 12.27 9.70 -6.75
N ALA A 360 12.83 8.62 -6.20
CA ALA A 360 13.81 8.69 -5.11
C ALA A 360 15.09 9.43 -5.53
N LYS A 361 15.65 9.11 -6.71
CA LYS A 361 16.83 9.82 -7.26
C LYS A 361 16.51 11.28 -7.56
N MET A 362 15.34 11.59 -8.09
CA MET A 362 14.90 12.96 -8.36
C MET A 362 14.69 13.77 -7.08
N ASN A 363 14.10 13.18 -6.04
CA ASN A 363 13.90 13.84 -4.75
C ASN A 363 15.23 14.24 -4.10
N GLU A 364 16.30 13.45 -4.26
CA GLU A 364 17.63 13.83 -3.81
C GLU A 364 18.29 14.86 -4.73
N TRP A 365 18.17 14.70 -6.06
CA TRP A 365 18.76 15.63 -7.03
C TRP A 365 18.19 17.05 -6.91
N VAL A 366 16.90 17.21 -6.61
CA VAL A 366 16.27 18.53 -6.47
C VAL A 366 16.70 19.29 -5.21
N LYS A 367 17.29 18.62 -4.21
CA LYS A 367 17.75 19.30 -3.00
C LYS A 367 18.92 20.23 -3.31
N MET A 368 18.98 21.33 -2.57
CA MET A 368 20.11 22.26 -2.64
C MET A 368 21.36 21.60 -2.08
N MET A 369 22.47 21.70 -2.79
CA MET A 369 23.74 21.13 -2.35
C MET A 369 24.37 22.01 -1.27
N GLN A 370 25.19 21.41 -0.41
CA GLN A 370 25.88 22.16 0.64
C GLN A 370 26.83 23.21 0.02
N GLY A 371 26.61 24.48 0.37
CA GLY A 371 27.40 25.61 -0.15
C GLY A 371 26.99 26.10 -1.54
N GLU A 372 25.92 25.53 -2.13
CA GLU A 372 25.36 26.00 -3.40
C GLU A 372 24.68 27.37 -3.21
N SER A 373 24.91 28.30 -4.13
CA SER A 373 24.21 29.58 -4.14
C SER A 373 22.79 29.41 -4.69
N MET A 374 21.88 30.33 -4.35
CA MET A 374 20.52 30.31 -4.93
C MET A 374 20.52 30.47 -6.46
N GLU A 375 21.51 31.15 -7.02
CA GLU A 375 21.67 31.33 -8.47
C GLU A 375 22.11 30.03 -9.14
N ASP A 376 23.13 29.36 -8.60
CA ASP A 376 23.61 28.07 -9.11
C ASP A 376 22.52 27.00 -9.03
N TYR A 377 21.77 27.01 -7.91
CA TYR A 377 20.63 26.13 -7.71
C TYR A 377 19.53 26.35 -8.77
N ALA A 378 19.17 27.61 -9.06
CA ALA A 378 18.17 27.92 -10.07
C ALA A 378 18.61 27.54 -11.50
N ILE A 379 19.92 27.59 -11.78
CA ILE A 379 20.48 27.14 -13.06
C ILE A 379 20.46 25.60 -13.15
N ARG A 380 20.83 24.90 -12.06
CA ARG A 380 20.88 23.44 -12.03
C ARG A 380 19.49 22.81 -12.02
N VAL A 381 18.55 23.40 -11.28
CA VAL A 381 17.23 22.86 -11.00
C VAL A 381 16.17 23.76 -11.63
N ASN A 382 15.87 23.49 -12.91
CA ASN A 382 14.83 24.14 -13.70
C ASN A 382 14.02 23.09 -14.50
N ASP A 383 12.97 23.50 -15.19
CA ASP A 383 12.09 22.56 -15.92
C ASP A 383 12.83 21.77 -17.01
N GLU A 384 13.77 22.40 -17.73
CA GLU A 384 14.54 21.75 -18.80
C GLU A 384 15.53 20.73 -18.23
N THR A 385 16.30 21.11 -17.20
CA THR A 385 17.28 20.23 -16.57
C THR A 385 16.60 19.10 -15.82
N ARG A 386 15.43 19.34 -15.21
CA ARG A 386 14.64 18.31 -14.52
C ARG A 386 14.21 17.21 -15.48
N LEU A 387 13.65 17.57 -16.64
CA LEU A 387 13.21 16.59 -17.65
C LEU A 387 14.39 15.75 -18.18
N LYS A 388 15.52 16.39 -18.47
CA LYS A 388 16.74 15.71 -18.91
C LYS A 388 17.28 14.76 -17.84
N GLN A 389 17.31 15.20 -16.58
CA GLN A 389 17.78 14.37 -15.47
C GLN A 389 16.85 13.18 -15.21
N GLN A 390 15.54 13.40 -15.27
CA GLN A 390 14.55 12.34 -15.09
C GLN A 390 14.68 11.27 -16.20
N GLN A 391 14.90 11.68 -17.44
CA GLN A 391 15.19 10.77 -18.56
C GLN A 391 16.45 9.94 -18.31
N LEU A 392 17.53 10.58 -17.85
CA LEU A 392 18.79 9.91 -17.55
C LEU A 392 18.62 8.87 -16.44
N PHE A 393 17.96 9.23 -15.34
CA PHE A 393 17.67 8.30 -14.25
C PHE A 393 16.74 7.16 -14.69
N ALA A 394 15.74 7.45 -15.52
CA ALA A 394 14.87 6.39 -16.04
C ALA A 394 15.64 5.37 -16.88
N GLN A 395 16.59 5.82 -17.73
CA GLN A 395 17.45 4.93 -18.51
C GLN A 395 18.42 4.12 -17.62
N GLU A 396 19.05 4.78 -16.64
CA GLU A 396 19.95 4.13 -15.68
C GLU A 396 19.21 3.03 -14.91
N VAL A 397 18.06 3.36 -14.33
CA VAL A 397 17.23 2.44 -13.55
C VAL A 397 16.67 1.33 -14.44
N ALA A 398 16.19 1.63 -15.65
CA ALA A 398 15.71 0.61 -16.58
C ALA A 398 16.82 -0.39 -16.93
N THR A 399 18.03 0.10 -17.18
CA THR A 399 19.20 -0.73 -17.50
C THR A 399 19.61 -1.59 -16.32
N GLU A 400 19.62 -1.03 -15.11
CA GLU A 400 19.89 -1.78 -13.88
C GLU A 400 18.84 -2.87 -13.63
N LEU A 401 17.55 -2.55 -13.76
CA LEU A 401 16.45 -3.50 -13.57
C LEU A 401 16.40 -4.58 -14.66
N ALA A 402 16.80 -4.26 -15.89
CA ALA A 402 16.86 -5.23 -16.98
C ALA A 402 17.90 -6.32 -16.67
N GLY A 403 19.07 -5.93 -16.15
CA GLY A 403 20.24 -6.81 -16.05
C GLY A 403 20.79 -7.21 -17.43
N ASP A 404 21.58 -8.28 -17.49
CA ASP A 404 22.16 -8.76 -18.74
C ASP A 404 21.21 -9.66 -19.55
N ARG A 405 20.12 -9.06 -20.07
CA ARG A 405 19.08 -9.80 -20.82
C ARG A 405 19.57 -10.34 -22.16
N ILE A 406 20.44 -9.59 -22.85
CA ILE A 406 21.03 -10.02 -24.13
C ILE A 406 21.73 -11.38 -23.98
N SER A 407 22.57 -11.53 -22.95
CA SER A 407 23.28 -12.80 -22.72
C SER A 407 22.34 -13.95 -22.34
N ILE A 408 21.25 -13.66 -21.61
CA ILE A 408 20.24 -14.65 -21.22
C ILE A 408 19.47 -15.17 -22.44
N ASP A 409 19.14 -14.29 -23.38
CA ASP A 409 18.25 -14.61 -24.49
C ASP A 409 18.94 -15.22 -25.72
N ASN A 410 20.26 -15.34 -25.73
CA ASN A 410 21.08 -15.86 -26.83
C ASN A 410 20.76 -15.23 -28.20
N PRO A 411 21.61 -14.31 -28.71
CA PRO A 411 21.37 -13.62 -29.97
C PRO A 411 21.47 -14.55 -31.18
N PHE A 412 20.65 -14.30 -32.20
CA PHE A 412 20.73 -14.97 -33.50
C PHE A 412 20.61 -13.97 -34.66
N VAL A 413 21.25 -14.29 -35.78
CA VAL A 413 21.21 -13.46 -36.99
C VAL A 413 19.90 -13.75 -37.74
N GLY A 414 19.12 -12.71 -37.98
CA GLY A 414 17.86 -12.76 -38.71
C GLY A 414 18.00 -12.35 -40.18
N GLU A 415 16.89 -11.90 -40.77
CA GLU A 415 16.84 -11.50 -42.18
C GLU A 415 17.56 -10.18 -42.44
N TYR A 416 18.12 -10.05 -43.65
CA TYR A 416 18.75 -8.82 -44.14
C TYR A 416 17.84 -8.12 -45.16
N ASP A 417 17.48 -6.85 -44.89
CA ASP A 417 16.74 -5.99 -45.81
C ASP A 417 17.75 -5.19 -46.67
N ALA A 418 18.03 -5.70 -47.86
CA ALA A 418 18.94 -5.07 -48.82
C ALA A 418 18.45 -3.70 -49.33
N SER A 419 17.14 -3.38 -49.21
CA SER A 419 16.62 -2.08 -49.62
C SER A 419 16.92 -0.97 -48.62
N LYS A 420 17.15 -1.35 -47.35
CA LYS A 420 17.43 -0.42 -46.24
C LYS A 420 18.83 -0.57 -45.66
N ASN A 421 19.61 -1.54 -46.13
CA ASN A 421 20.89 -1.95 -45.54
C ASN A 421 20.77 -2.34 -44.06
N MET A 422 19.68 -3.00 -43.67
CA MET A 422 19.43 -3.35 -42.27
C MET A 422 19.53 -4.86 -42.05
N LEU A 423 20.34 -5.29 -41.09
CA LEU A 423 20.44 -6.67 -40.62
C LEU A 423 19.67 -6.82 -39.30
N ASN A 424 18.69 -7.72 -39.26
CA ASN A 424 17.98 -8.02 -38.02
C ASN A 424 18.81 -8.95 -37.14
N ILE A 425 18.94 -8.62 -35.86
CA ILE A 425 19.47 -9.49 -34.81
C ILE A 425 18.32 -9.80 -33.85
N GLY A 426 17.97 -11.08 -33.74
CA GLY A 426 16.89 -11.55 -32.90
C GLY A 426 17.37 -12.07 -31.53
N PHE A 427 16.44 -12.09 -30.59
CA PHE A 427 16.60 -12.59 -29.22
C PHE A 427 15.36 -13.42 -28.84
N ASN A 428 15.48 -14.31 -27.86
CA ASN A 428 14.35 -15.17 -27.46
C ASN A 428 13.24 -14.44 -26.68
N ALA A 429 13.56 -13.49 -25.80
CA ALA A 429 12.59 -12.75 -24.98
C ALA A 429 12.78 -11.22 -25.01
N LEU A 430 13.57 -10.71 -25.97
CA LEU A 430 13.67 -9.30 -26.31
C LEU A 430 13.22 -9.07 -27.76
N PRO A 431 12.67 -7.89 -28.09
CA PRO A 431 12.45 -7.49 -29.47
C PRO A 431 13.76 -7.52 -30.28
N ALA A 432 13.66 -7.94 -31.54
CA ALA A 432 14.79 -7.91 -32.45
C ALA A 432 15.25 -6.45 -32.70
N ILE A 433 16.57 -6.26 -32.84
CA ILE A 433 17.15 -4.99 -33.24
C ILE A 433 17.56 -5.04 -34.71
N ALA A 434 17.54 -3.89 -35.37
CA ALA A 434 18.00 -3.76 -36.75
C ALA A 434 19.29 -2.95 -36.78
N LEU A 435 20.39 -3.55 -37.25
CA LEU A 435 21.70 -2.92 -37.40
C LEU A 435 21.89 -2.44 -38.83
N GLU A 436 22.41 -1.23 -39.01
CA GLU A 436 22.84 -0.76 -40.33
C GLU A 436 24.13 -1.49 -40.73
N VAL A 437 24.04 -2.39 -41.70
CA VAL A 437 25.15 -3.23 -42.18
C VAL A 437 25.23 -3.13 -43.71
N PRO A 438 26.35 -2.65 -44.27
CA PRO A 438 26.55 -2.64 -45.71
C PRO A 438 26.42 -4.03 -46.33
N SER A 439 25.80 -4.13 -47.50
CA SER A 439 25.49 -5.42 -48.15
C SER A 439 26.70 -6.31 -48.40
N ASN A 440 27.88 -5.72 -48.59
CA ASN A 440 29.16 -6.43 -48.74
C ASN A 440 29.71 -7.02 -47.44
N GLU A 441 29.17 -6.65 -46.27
CA GLU A 441 29.62 -7.09 -44.94
C GLU A 441 28.67 -8.12 -44.30
N VAL A 442 27.47 -8.32 -44.86
CA VAL A 442 26.47 -9.26 -44.30
C VAL A 442 27.01 -10.70 -44.21
N GLY A 443 27.88 -11.09 -45.15
CA GLY A 443 28.53 -12.40 -45.15
C GLY A 443 29.43 -12.68 -43.93
N ASP A 444 29.78 -11.65 -43.17
CA ASP A 444 30.57 -11.75 -41.95
C ASP A 444 29.71 -12.12 -40.71
N PHE A 445 28.38 -12.10 -40.84
CA PHE A 445 27.41 -12.42 -39.78
C PHE A 445 26.89 -13.86 -39.91
N LYS A 446 27.80 -14.84 -39.75
CA LYS A 446 27.47 -16.27 -39.95
C LYS A 446 26.79 -16.95 -38.76
N ASP A 447 27.13 -16.54 -37.55
CA ASP A 447 26.58 -17.08 -36.29
C ASP A 447 26.45 -15.93 -35.28
N GLY A 448 25.30 -15.85 -34.61
CA GLY A 448 25.04 -14.87 -33.56
C GLY A 448 26.00 -15.01 -32.37
N LYS A 449 26.60 -16.19 -32.17
CA LYS A 449 27.62 -16.42 -31.14
C LYS A 449 28.91 -15.64 -31.33
N ASN A 450 29.21 -15.17 -32.53
CA ASN A 450 30.38 -14.35 -32.82
C ASN A 450 30.12 -12.86 -32.59
N LEU A 451 28.97 -12.51 -32.02
CA LEU A 451 28.60 -11.14 -31.69
C LEU A 451 28.77 -10.93 -30.19
N LYS A 452 29.54 -9.90 -29.84
CA LYS A 452 29.65 -9.41 -28.47
C LYS A 452 28.89 -8.10 -28.35
N PHE A 453 28.16 -7.94 -27.25
CA PHE A 453 27.31 -6.80 -26.99
C PHE A 453 27.91 -6.02 -25.81
N ASP A 454 28.33 -4.79 -26.07
CA ASP A 454 28.94 -3.90 -25.11
C ASP A 454 28.01 -2.69 -24.85
N ASN A 455 28.04 -2.12 -23.64
CA ASN A 455 27.33 -0.88 -23.27
C ASN A 455 25.81 -0.90 -23.52
N ALA A 456 25.15 -2.04 -23.32
CA ALA A 456 23.71 -2.14 -23.54
C ALA A 456 22.91 -1.22 -22.59
N VAL A 457 22.00 -0.43 -23.15
CA VAL A 457 21.04 0.42 -22.44
C VAL A 457 19.64 -0.09 -22.75
N TYR A 458 18.86 -0.28 -21.70
CA TYR A 458 17.47 -0.73 -21.81
C TYR A 458 16.50 0.39 -21.48
N VAL A 459 15.31 0.27 -22.05
CA VAL A 459 14.12 1.06 -21.72
C VAL A 459 12.95 0.12 -21.50
N LEU A 460 11.89 0.63 -20.87
CA LEU A 460 10.68 -0.12 -20.61
C LEU A 460 9.55 0.42 -21.49
N ASN A 461 8.80 -0.47 -22.13
CA ASN A 461 7.67 -0.12 -22.97
C ASN A 461 6.33 -0.11 -22.21
N ASP A 462 5.25 0.27 -22.90
CA ASP A 462 3.90 0.41 -22.32
C ASP A 462 3.30 -0.92 -21.81
N LYS A 463 3.85 -2.06 -22.26
CA LYS A 463 3.46 -3.40 -21.83
C LYS A 463 4.23 -3.91 -20.62
N ASP A 464 5.09 -3.06 -20.03
CA ASP A 464 5.96 -3.43 -18.91
C ASP A 464 7.02 -4.47 -19.30
N GLU A 465 7.52 -4.39 -20.54
CA GLU A 465 8.57 -5.25 -21.11
C GLU A 465 9.81 -4.42 -21.45
N PHE A 466 11.00 -5.00 -21.25
CA PHE A 466 12.27 -4.33 -21.56
C PHE A 466 12.59 -4.40 -23.05
N GLU A 467 13.11 -3.31 -23.58
CA GLU A 467 13.57 -3.19 -24.95
C GLU A 467 14.98 -2.61 -24.97
N LEU A 468 15.79 -3.02 -25.94
CA LEU A 468 17.08 -2.38 -26.17
C LEU A 468 16.87 -1.00 -26.76
N ALA A 469 17.52 -0.01 -26.16
CA ALA A 469 17.55 1.37 -26.65
C ALA A 469 18.91 1.72 -27.26
N TYR A 470 20.01 1.18 -26.71
CA TYR A 470 21.34 1.35 -27.28
C TYR A 470 22.17 0.10 -27.02
N VAL A 471 23.01 -0.29 -27.98
CA VAL A 471 24.04 -1.32 -27.78
C VAL A 471 25.12 -1.22 -28.83
N GLU A 472 26.37 -1.47 -28.42
CA GLU A 472 27.50 -1.66 -29.33
C GLU A 472 27.65 -3.14 -29.65
N VAL A 473 27.46 -3.51 -30.92
CA VAL A 473 27.55 -4.89 -31.39
C VAL A 473 28.89 -5.08 -32.08
N ARG A 474 29.81 -5.77 -31.42
CA ARG A 474 31.12 -6.13 -31.95
C ARG A 474 31.04 -7.49 -32.64
N ASN A 475 31.36 -7.53 -33.92
CA ASN A 475 31.61 -8.80 -34.61
C ASN A 475 33.02 -9.27 -34.24
N GLU A 476 33.14 -10.33 -33.46
CA GLU A 476 34.44 -10.85 -32.97
C GLU A 476 35.29 -11.46 -34.09
N THR A 477 34.69 -11.80 -35.24
CA THR A 477 35.44 -12.32 -36.41
C THR A 477 36.18 -11.20 -37.13
N THR A 478 35.57 -10.01 -37.24
CA THR A 478 36.13 -8.87 -37.99
C THR A 478 36.67 -7.75 -37.09
N ASN A 479 36.39 -7.80 -35.78
CA ASN A 479 36.60 -6.73 -34.81
C ASN A 479 35.91 -5.40 -35.15
N LYS A 480 34.93 -5.40 -36.07
CA LYS A 480 34.10 -4.21 -36.36
C LYS A 480 33.01 -4.05 -35.32
N VAL A 481 32.68 -2.80 -35.00
CA VAL A 481 31.61 -2.42 -34.08
C VAL A 481 30.49 -1.74 -34.87
N TYR A 482 29.27 -2.21 -34.66
CA TYR A 482 28.04 -1.67 -35.21
C TYR A 482 27.22 -1.09 -34.06
N ILE A 483 26.59 0.07 -34.27
CA ILE A 483 25.83 0.75 -33.23
C ILE A 483 24.35 0.61 -33.53
N TYR A 484 23.60 0.13 -32.55
CA TYR A 484 22.17 0.32 -32.50
C TYR A 484 21.89 1.47 -31.53
N ASP A 485 21.25 2.54 -32.01
CA ASP A 485 20.83 3.67 -31.18
C ASP A 485 19.39 4.06 -31.53
N ASN A 486 18.50 3.86 -30.56
CA ASN A 486 17.10 4.19 -30.61
C ASN A 486 16.67 5.05 -29.40
N ILE A 487 17.62 5.58 -28.62
CA ILE A 487 17.34 6.30 -27.36
C ILE A 487 16.36 7.46 -27.59
N GLY A 488 16.57 8.25 -28.65
CA GLY A 488 15.74 9.42 -28.96
C GLY A 488 14.36 9.09 -29.56
N ARG A 489 14.08 7.83 -29.90
CA ARG A 489 12.83 7.40 -30.55
C ARG A 489 11.94 6.56 -29.63
N THR A 490 12.50 5.93 -28.60
CA THR A 490 11.69 5.17 -27.65
C THR A 490 11.03 6.10 -26.65
N LYS A 491 9.70 6.02 -26.56
CA LYS A 491 8.97 6.65 -25.46
C LYS A 491 9.36 5.96 -24.16
N LEU A 492 9.83 6.73 -23.18
CA LEU A 492 10.00 6.23 -21.82
C LEU A 492 8.62 6.26 -21.16
N THR A 493 7.96 5.11 -21.07
CA THR A 493 6.63 4.97 -20.44
C THR A 493 6.59 5.57 -19.03
N ALA A 494 7.71 5.52 -18.29
CA ALA A 494 7.84 6.12 -16.96
C ALA A 494 7.73 7.66 -16.94
N LEU A 495 7.86 8.35 -18.08
CA LEU A 495 7.67 9.80 -18.19
C LEU A 495 6.24 10.20 -18.51
N GLU A 496 5.37 9.27 -18.92
CA GLU A 496 4.00 9.59 -19.35
C GLU A 496 3.04 9.82 -18.17
N ALA A 497 3.45 9.55 -16.94
CA ALA A 497 2.66 9.83 -15.74
C ALA A 497 2.98 11.22 -15.16
N ASP A 498 2.20 12.23 -15.56
CA ASP A 498 1.99 13.49 -14.80
C ASP A 498 1.44 13.20 -13.38
N GLU A 499 1.18 11.94 -13.02
CA GLU A 499 0.65 11.55 -11.71
C GLU A 499 1.53 12.01 -10.55
N ASN A 500 2.86 11.94 -10.70
CA ASN A 500 3.81 12.31 -9.65
C ASN A 500 4.45 13.70 -9.84
N PHE A 501 4.02 14.47 -10.84
CA PHE A 501 4.61 15.78 -11.10
C PHE A 501 4.34 16.75 -9.95
N VAL A 502 5.40 17.19 -9.30
CA VAL A 502 5.37 18.29 -8.33
C VAL A 502 5.97 19.53 -9.02
N PRO A 503 5.27 20.67 -9.03
CA PRO A 503 5.81 21.92 -9.56
C PRO A 503 7.13 22.28 -8.89
N LEU A 504 8.07 22.76 -9.70
CA LEU A 504 9.40 23.13 -9.24
C LEU A 504 9.37 24.12 -8.07
N GLU A 505 8.52 25.15 -8.16
CA GLU A 505 8.34 26.16 -7.10
C GLU A 505 8.01 25.55 -5.74
N ILE A 506 7.18 24.50 -5.73
CA ILE A 506 6.78 23.78 -4.53
C ILE A 506 7.95 22.95 -3.98
N MET A 507 8.73 22.29 -4.85
CA MET A 507 9.93 21.57 -4.43
C MET A 507 10.99 22.51 -3.82
N GLN A 508 11.20 23.67 -4.44
CA GLN A 508 12.11 24.70 -3.93
C GLN A 508 11.61 25.27 -2.60
N GLN A 509 10.29 25.46 -2.47
CA GLN A 509 9.67 25.87 -1.21
C GLN A 509 9.91 24.83 -0.11
N ALA A 510 9.63 23.56 -0.37
CA ALA A 510 9.86 22.47 0.60
C ALA A 510 11.33 22.36 1.02
N SER A 511 12.26 22.57 0.08
CA SER A 511 13.71 22.59 0.37
C SER A 511 14.10 23.75 1.31
N ARG A 512 13.55 24.96 1.10
CA ARG A 512 13.77 26.09 2.01
C ARG A 512 13.19 25.84 3.40
N GLU A 513 12.01 25.25 3.47
CA GLU A 513 11.35 24.92 4.73
C GLU A 513 12.07 23.78 5.50
N GLU A 514 12.72 22.85 4.80
CA GLU A 514 13.60 21.87 5.45
C GLU A 514 14.82 22.54 6.11
N ILE A 515 15.39 23.59 5.49
CA ILE A 515 16.48 24.38 6.08
C ILE A 515 16.00 25.08 7.35
N GLN A 516 14.84 25.74 7.29
CA GLN A 516 14.22 26.36 8.48
C GLN A 516 13.97 25.34 9.59
N LEU A 517 13.52 24.14 9.23
CA LEU A 517 13.31 23.06 10.18
C LEU A 517 14.63 22.59 10.83
N LYS A 518 15.73 22.57 10.07
CA LYS A 518 17.08 22.29 10.59
C LYS A 518 17.56 23.39 11.55
N GLU A 519 17.26 24.66 11.27
CA GLU A 519 17.57 25.78 12.18
C GLU A 519 16.80 25.68 13.50
N ILE A 520 15.48 25.39 13.45
CA ILE A 520 14.66 25.15 14.66
C ILE A 520 15.24 23.99 15.46
N LYS A 521 15.60 22.89 14.78
CA LYS A 521 16.25 21.73 15.40
C LYS A 521 17.54 22.12 16.09
N GLU A 522 18.44 22.84 15.43
CA GLU A 522 19.73 23.27 15.97
C GLU A 522 19.57 24.16 17.21
N ALA A 523 18.66 25.14 17.16
CA ALA A 523 18.37 26.01 18.29
C ALA A 523 17.88 25.24 19.53
N VAL A 524 16.99 24.25 19.35
CA VAL A 524 16.50 23.41 20.45
C VAL A 524 17.61 22.50 20.98
N ILE A 525 18.42 21.91 20.11
CA ILE A 525 19.54 21.05 20.53
C ILE A 525 20.55 21.86 21.35
N GLU A 526 20.92 23.06 20.90
CA GLU A 526 21.86 23.93 21.62
C GLU A 526 21.31 24.33 23.00
N GLU A 527 20.05 24.75 23.09
CA GLU A 527 19.40 25.06 24.37
C GLU A 527 19.45 23.86 25.32
N LYS A 528 19.12 22.65 24.82
CA LYS A 528 19.06 21.45 25.67
C LYS A 528 20.42 20.92 26.06
N LYS A 529 21.45 21.14 25.24
CA LYS A 529 22.86 20.92 25.61
C LYS A 529 23.32 21.90 26.69
N GLN A 530 22.94 23.18 26.59
CA GLN A 530 23.23 24.20 27.62
C GLN A 530 22.57 23.84 28.96
N ASP A 531 21.32 23.35 28.93
CA ASP A 531 20.60 22.83 30.10
C ASP A 531 21.19 21.51 30.64
N LYS A 532 22.17 20.91 29.94
CA LYS A 532 22.77 19.58 30.23
C LYS A 532 21.75 18.45 30.26
N LEU A 533 20.66 18.58 29.50
CA LEU A 533 19.60 17.58 29.39
C LEU A 533 19.93 16.52 28.33
N ILE A 534 20.64 16.91 27.27
CA ILE A 534 21.13 16.03 26.19
C ILE A 534 22.59 16.32 25.87
N THR A 535 23.25 15.41 25.15
CA THR A 535 24.63 15.57 24.64
C THR A 535 24.71 15.34 23.13
N GLU A 536 25.93 15.32 22.58
CA GLU A 536 26.20 14.91 21.18
C GLU A 536 25.72 13.49 20.85
N ASN A 537 25.38 12.69 21.86
CA ASN A 537 24.86 11.33 21.67
C ASN A 537 23.37 11.30 21.33
N THR A 538 22.63 12.38 21.55
CA THR A 538 21.24 12.51 21.09
C THR A 538 21.24 13.08 19.68
N GLN A 539 20.90 12.23 18.70
CA GLN A 539 20.77 12.62 17.31
C GLN A 539 19.30 12.83 16.99
N ILE A 540 18.97 13.99 16.39
CA ILE A 540 17.63 14.30 15.92
C ILE A 540 17.72 14.59 14.43
N ASP A 541 16.88 13.91 13.67
CA ASP A 541 16.74 14.09 12.23
C ASP A 541 15.37 14.69 11.91
N VAL A 542 15.38 15.61 10.96
CA VAL A 542 14.18 16.26 10.42
C VAL A 542 14.22 16.18 8.90
N ARG A 543 13.06 15.93 8.29
CA ARG A 543 12.93 15.82 6.83
C ARG A 543 11.59 16.34 6.35
N THR A 544 11.56 16.90 5.15
CA THR A 544 10.32 17.26 4.46
C THR A 544 10.23 16.52 3.13
N GLU A 545 9.01 16.23 2.69
CA GLU A 545 8.76 15.55 1.43
C GLU A 545 7.39 15.98 0.88
N VAL A 546 7.33 16.33 -0.41
CA VAL A 546 6.06 16.63 -1.09
C VAL A 546 5.59 15.36 -1.77
N ILE A 547 4.41 14.88 -1.38
CA ILE A 547 3.87 13.60 -1.85
C ILE A 547 2.66 13.88 -2.74
N PRO A 548 2.76 13.63 -4.06
CA PRO A 548 1.62 13.73 -4.96
C PRO A 548 0.56 12.69 -4.58
N GLY A 549 -0.70 13.05 -4.77
CA GLY A 549 -1.83 12.19 -4.48
C GLY A 549 -3.07 12.60 -5.26
N VAL A 550 -4.15 11.87 -5.03
CA VAL A 550 -5.45 12.14 -5.63
C VAL A 550 -6.48 12.16 -4.52
N ASP A 551 -7.28 13.23 -4.41
CA ASP A 551 -8.32 13.32 -3.40
C ASP A 551 -9.51 12.39 -3.71
N ALA A 552 -10.47 12.34 -2.79
CA ALA A 552 -11.70 11.59 -2.95
C ALA A 552 -12.65 12.16 -4.04
N ASN A 553 -12.27 13.22 -4.76
CA ASN A 553 -13.00 13.75 -5.92
C ASN A 553 -12.27 13.46 -7.25
N GLY A 554 -11.04 12.92 -7.20
CA GLY A 554 -10.21 12.65 -8.38
C GLY A 554 -9.27 13.79 -8.73
N ASN A 555 -9.24 14.85 -7.93
CA ASN A 555 -8.35 15.98 -8.14
C ASN A 555 -6.94 15.60 -7.69
N LYS A 556 -5.94 16.02 -8.46
CA LYS A 556 -4.55 15.92 -8.05
C LYS A 556 -4.33 16.85 -6.86
N ILE A 557 -3.73 16.32 -5.80
CA ILE A 557 -3.38 17.06 -4.59
C ILE A 557 -1.91 16.84 -4.27
N LEU A 558 -1.32 17.81 -3.59
CA LEU A 558 0.06 17.74 -3.13
C LEU A 558 0.07 17.73 -1.60
N ASN A 559 0.34 16.56 -1.04
CA ASN A 559 0.44 16.38 0.40
C ASN A 559 1.84 16.81 0.86
N TYR A 560 1.94 17.30 2.09
CA TYR A 560 3.21 17.69 2.67
C TYR A 560 3.54 16.83 3.88
N LYS A 561 4.60 16.03 3.74
CA LYS A 561 5.10 15.15 4.79
C LYS A 561 6.24 15.82 5.54
N VAL A 562 6.13 15.87 6.86
CA VAL A 562 7.15 16.42 7.76
C VAL A 562 7.49 15.34 8.79
N GLY A 563 8.72 14.83 8.72
CA GLY A 563 9.20 13.72 9.53
C GLY A 563 10.22 14.16 10.59
N TYR A 564 10.13 13.55 11.77
CA TYR A 564 10.96 13.83 12.93
C TYR A 564 11.38 12.52 13.57
N GLN A 565 12.68 12.31 13.76
CA GLN A 565 13.19 11.13 14.45
C GLN A 565 14.24 11.54 15.47
N TYR A 566 14.30 10.86 16.61
CA TYR A 566 15.49 10.88 17.45
C TYR A 566 16.01 9.48 17.75
N GLU A 567 17.31 9.39 18.00
CA GLU A 567 17.98 8.24 18.60
C GLU A 567 19.07 8.70 19.58
N VAL A 568 19.42 7.84 20.55
CA VAL A 568 20.53 8.10 21.47
C VAL A 568 21.63 7.06 21.28
N ILE A 569 22.63 7.37 20.46
CA ILE A 569 23.56 6.38 19.89
C ILE A 569 24.50 5.68 20.88
N ASN A 570 24.61 6.17 22.11
CA ASN A 570 25.49 5.60 23.13
C ASN A 570 24.70 5.11 24.35
N LYS A 571 24.89 3.83 24.67
CA LYS A 571 24.25 3.13 25.80
C LYS A 571 24.38 3.85 27.14
N GLU A 572 25.57 4.39 27.45
CA GLU A 572 25.84 5.04 28.74
C GLU A 572 25.03 6.34 28.92
N PHE A 573 24.70 6.98 27.81
CA PHE A 573 23.94 8.22 27.76
C PHE A 573 22.45 7.96 27.59
N SER A 574 22.06 6.90 26.89
CA SER A 574 20.65 6.54 26.70
C SER A 574 19.89 6.38 28.02
N ALA A 575 20.51 5.81 29.06
CA ALA A 575 19.87 5.68 30.38
C ALA A 575 19.66 7.02 31.11
N LYS A 576 20.36 8.09 30.71
CA LYS A 576 20.30 9.43 31.31
C LYS A 576 19.47 10.41 30.47
N GLU A 577 19.57 10.31 29.15
CA GLU A 577 18.97 11.24 28.19
C GLU A 577 17.64 10.73 27.63
N ASP A 578 17.39 9.42 27.69
CA ASP A 578 16.20 8.76 27.17
C ASP A 578 15.53 7.85 28.21
N PHE A 579 14.48 7.12 27.81
CA PHE A 579 13.73 6.24 28.69
C PHE A 579 14.65 5.28 29.46
N PRO A 580 14.41 5.06 30.76
CA PRO A 580 15.00 3.91 31.45
C PRO A 580 14.46 2.61 30.84
N SER A 581 15.13 1.49 31.14
CA SER A 581 14.60 0.16 30.74
C SER A 581 13.18 -0.06 31.25
N GLY A 582 12.26 -0.41 30.35
CA GLY A 582 10.84 -0.56 30.67
C GLY A 582 10.06 0.75 30.86
N GLY A 583 10.71 1.91 30.74
CA GLY A 583 10.06 3.23 30.81
C GLY A 583 9.30 3.55 29.54
N TYR A 584 8.11 4.12 29.69
CA TYR A 584 7.23 4.54 28.59
C TYR A 584 6.70 5.98 28.74
N ASP A 585 6.99 6.63 29.86
CA ASP A 585 6.56 8.00 30.14
C ASP A 585 7.48 8.98 29.41
N ILE A 586 6.97 9.59 28.34
CA ILE A 586 7.77 10.41 27.42
C ILE A 586 8.24 11.72 28.04
N GLU A 587 7.52 12.22 29.05
CA GLU A 587 7.90 13.46 29.75
C GLU A 587 9.18 13.28 30.60
N ARG A 588 9.60 12.03 30.81
CA ARG A 588 10.87 11.69 31.50
C ARG A 588 12.04 11.48 30.55
N SER A 589 11.81 11.50 29.23
CA SER A 589 12.87 11.37 28.23
C SER A 589 13.26 12.76 27.72
N ASN A 590 14.48 13.20 28.01
CA ASN A 590 14.99 14.48 27.53
C ASN A 590 15.10 14.51 26.00
N ALA A 591 15.49 13.39 25.40
CA ALA A 591 15.56 13.23 23.96
C ALA A 591 14.17 13.32 23.31
N ALA A 592 13.17 12.61 23.84
CA ALA A 592 11.80 12.69 23.36
C ALA A 592 11.22 14.10 23.53
N MET A 593 11.43 14.73 24.69
CA MET A 593 10.95 16.09 24.94
C MET A 593 11.64 17.14 24.07
N SER A 594 12.90 16.92 23.68
CA SER A 594 13.59 17.75 22.70
C SER A 594 12.95 17.62 21.32
N LEU A 595 12.67 16.39 20.87
CA LEU A 595 11.91 16.14 19.64
C LEU A 595 10.53 16.82 19.68
N MET A 596 9.81 16.69 20.79
CA MET A 596 8.49 17.29 20.99
C MET A 596 8.53 18.81 20.94
N LYS A 597 9.57 19.43 21.52
CA LYS A 597 9.76 20.88 21.45
C LYS A 597 10.02 21.36 20.02
N ILE A 598 10.80 20.63 19.23
CA ILE A 598 11.04 20.93 17.81
C ILE A 598 9.71 20.87 17.04
N ILE A 599 8.93 19.80 17.21
CA ILE A 599 7.61 19.66 16.58
C ILE A 599 6.71 20.83 16.96
N LYS A 600 6.61 21.16 18.25
CA LYS A 600 5.80 22.28 18.72
C LYS A 600 6.23 23.61 18.07
N ASN A 601 7.53 23.93 18.10
CA ASN A 601 8.05 25.15 17.52
C ASN A 601 7.81 25.24 16.00
N ALA A 602 7.93 24.12 15.28
CA ALA A 602 7.68 24.07 13.84
C ALA A 602 6.18 24.31 13.51
N PHE A 603 5.28 23.59 14.19
CA PHE A 603 3.83 23.63 13.92
C PHE A 603 3.12 24.85 14.48
N GLU A 604 3.67 25.51 15.50
CA GLU A 604 3.20 26.82 15.98
C GLU A 604 3.89 27.99 15.26
N GLY A 605 4.98 27.72 14.53
CA GLY A 605 5.68 28.67 13.67
C GLY A 605 5.28 28.53 12.20
N ASP A 606 6.27 28.35 11.32
CA ASP A 606 6.11 28.43 9.87
C ASP A 606 5.18 27.38 9.26
N PHE A 607 5.01 26.21 9.89
CA PHE A 607 4.12 25.17 9.38
C PHE A 607 2.65 25.41 9.73
N SER A 608 2.33 26.35 10.63
CA SER A 608 0.95 26.70 10.99
C SER A 608 0.10 27.14 9.79
N LYS A 609 0.74 27.73 8.76
CA LYS A 609 0.10 28.16 7.51
C LYS A 609 -0.59 27.02 6.74
N TYR A 610 -0.20 25.77 6.99
CA TYR A 610 -0.78 24.59 6.36
C TYR A 610 -1.96 24.00 7.14
N LEU A 611 -2.27 24.51 8.34
CA LEU A 611 -3.17 23.90 9.32
C LEU A 611 -4.47 24.70 9.47
N SER A 612 -5.09 25.03 8.34
CA SER A 612 -6.39 25.71 8.33
C SER A 612 -7.50 24.86 8.96
N GLU A 613 -8.59 25.50 9.39
CA GLU A 613 -9.74 24.80 9.97
C GLU A 613 -10.24 23.66 9.05
N GLY A 614 -10.41 22.47 9.64
CA GLY A 614 -10.93 21.29 8.94
C GLY A 614 -9.94 20.60 7.99
N LYS A 615 -8.70 21.10 7.85
CA LYS A 615 -7.62 20.46 7.09
C LYS A 615 -7.39 19.04 7.62
N GLN A 616 -7.16 18.08 6.74
CA GLN A 616 -6.85 16.71 7.15
C GLN A 616 -5.35 16.57 7.40
N VAL A 617 -4.99 15.98 8.54
CA VAL A 617 -3.61 15.69 8.90
C VAL A 617 -3.54 14.25 9.38
N LYS A 618 -2.73 13.43 8.71
CA LYS A 618 -2.42 12.08 9.17
C LYS A 618 -1.15 12.12 10.00
N VAL A 619 -1.19 11.62 11.21
CA VAL A 619 -0.06 11.61 12.16
C VAL A 619 0.34 10.17 12.44
N ILE A 620 1.50 9.78 11.92
CA ILE A 620 2.08 8.45 12.11
C ILE A 620 3.06 8.54 13.27
N VAL A 621 2.78 7.81 14.34
CA VAL A 621 3.63 7.80 15.54
C VAL A 621 4.24 6.43 15.71
N THR A 622 5.55 6.36 15.54
CA THR A 622 6.34 5.14 15.72
C THR A 622 7.04 5.16 17.07
N GLY A 623 6.61 4.28 17.97
CA GLY A 623 7.33 3.98 19.19
C GLY A 623 8.23 2.77 19.00
N SER A 624 9.36 2.72 19.70
CA SER A 624 10.22 1.53 19.66
C SER A 624 10.53 0.97 21.04
N ALA A 625 10.95 -0.29 21.07
CA ALA A 625 11.54 -0.95 22.21
C ALA A 625 12.79 -1.74 21.77
N ASP A 626 13.71 -1.98 22.69
CA ASP A 626 14.87 -2.84 22.43
C ASP A 626 14.55 -4.33 22.69
N ALA A 627 15.47 -5.24 22.38
CA ALA A 627 15.27 -6.68 22.54
C ALA A 627 15.36 -7.19 24.00
N SER A 628 15.41 -6.30 24.99
CA SER A 628 15.48 -6.71 26.40
C SER A 628 14.18 -7.41 26.80
N PRO A 629 14.24 -8.60 27.41
CA PRO A 629 13.04 -9.33 27.76
C PRO A 629 12.33 -8.66 28.94
N ILE A 630 11.02 -8.47 28.82
CA ILE A 630 10.17 -8.08 29.94
C ILE A 630 9.93 -9.31 30.80
N ARG A 631 10.51 -9.33 32.01
CA ARG A 631 10.30 -10.40 32.99
C ARG A 631 9.14 -10.00 33.91
N GLY A 632 8.01 -10.69 33.80
CA GLY A 632 6.81 -10.42 34.58
C GLY A 632 5.91 -9.40 33.88
N ARG A 633 5.54 -8.33 34.59
CA ARG A 633 4.59 -7.31 34.12
C ARG A 633 5.05 -5.93 34.55
N ILE A 634 5.21 -5.01 33.60
CA ILE A 634 5.35 -3.58 33.89
C ILE A 634 3.95 -3.03 34.13
N ALA A 635 3.77 -2.33 35.26
CA ALA A 635 2.48 -1.74 35.61
C ALA A 635 2.13 -0.63 34.62
N TYR A 636 0.89 -0.62 34.15
CA TYR A 636 0.33 0.46 33.35
C TYR A 636 -0.80 1.12 34.16
N ASN A 637 -0.72 2.43 34.32
CA ASN A 637 -1.67 3.22 35.12
C ASN A 637 -2.86 3.75 34.30
N GLY A 638 -2.92 3.48 33.00
CA GLY A 638 -3.97 3.96 32.09
C GLY A 638 -3.87 5.43 31.69
N GLN A 639 -2.71 6.08 31.89
CA GLN A 639 -2.55 7.52 31.63
C GLN A 639 -2.79 7.93 30.17
N TYR A 640 -2.71 7.00 29.23
CA TYR A 640 -2.98 7.23 27.80
C TYR A 640 -4.28 6.54 27.32
N GLY A 641 -5.12 6.06 28.25
CA GLY A 641 -6.34 5.31 27.95
C GLY A 641 -6.15 3.78 27.92
N GLU A 642 -7.25 3.05 27.73
CA GLU A 642 -7.24 1.58 27.61
C GLU A 642 -7.22 1.19 26.12
N PHE A 643 -6.30 0.29 25.75
CA PHE A 643 -6.15 -0.22 24.39
C PHE A 643 -6.65 -1.68 24.38
N ILE A 644 -7.69 -1.95 23.61
CA ILE A 644 -8.31 -3.27 23.48
C ILE A 644 -8.40 -3.58 22.00
N ASP A 645 -7.63 -4.58 21.56
CA ASP A 645 -7.45 -4.95 20.15
C ASP A 645 -7.23 -3.71 19.26
N GLU A 646 -6.44 -2.75 19.74
CA GLU A 646 -6.15 -1.50 19.02
C GLU A 646 -5.38 -1.83 17.74
N PRO A 647 -5.87 -1.40 16.56
CA PRO A 647 -5.12 -1.55 15.31
C PRO A 647 -3.79 -0.78 15.38
N TYR A 648 -2.70 -1.48 15.08
CA TYR A 648 -1.36 -0.92 15.04
C TYR A 648 -0.53 -1.59 13.93
N TYR A 649 0.52 -0.92 13.49
CA TYR A 649 1.43 -1.45 12.48
C TYR A 649 2.72 -1.94 13.12
N LYS A 650 3.01 -3.23 12.96
CA LYS A 650 4.28 -3.86 13.33
C LYS A 650 5.06 -4.20 12.09
N ASP A 651 6.22 -3.56 11.90
CA ASP A 651 7.06 -3.76 10.71
C ASP A 651 6.25 -3.60 9.40
N GLY A 652 5.35 -2.61 9.37
CA GLY A 652 4.43 -2.33 8.25
C GLY A 652 3.20 -3.25 8.14
N ASN A 653 3.12 -4.34 8.92
CA ASN A 653 1.97 -5.24 8.97
C ASN A 653 0.92 -4.73 9.95
N LEU A 654 -0.33 -4.68 9.50
CA LEU A 654 -1.45 -4.36 10.37
C LEU A 654 -1.72 -5.55 11.29
N ASP A 655 -1.73 -5.29 12.59
CA ASP A 655 -2.02 -6.22 13.66
C ASP A 655 -2.83 -5.48 14.74
N ASN A 656 -3.17 -6.16 15.84
CA ASN A 656 -3.89 -5.55 16.94
C ASN A 656 -3.27 -5.86 18.30
N ILE A 657 -3.32 -4.89 19.20
CA ILE A 657 -2.62 -4.95 20.49
C ILE A 657 -3.53 -4.52 21.64
N THR A 658 -3.41 -5.23 22.76
CA THR A 658 -4.18 -4.95 23.97
C THR A 658 -3.23 -4.55 25.09
N VAL A 659 -3.43 -3.35 25.64
CA VAL A 659 -2.73 -2.84 26.82
C VAL A 659 -3.75 -2.14 27.70
N THR A 660 -4.00 -2.74 28.85
CA THR A 660 -4.96 -2.25 29.84
C THR A 660 -4.31 -2.08 31.20
N LYS A 661 -4.94 -1.33 32.10
CA LYS A 661 -4.53 -1.32 33.52
C LYS A 661 -4.44 -2.72 34.09
N ALA A 662 -5.35 -3.61 33.71
CA ALA A 662 -5.42 -4.99 34.19
C ALA A 662 -4.32 -5.89 33.59
N SER A 663 -4.06 -5.80 32.29
CA SER A 663 -3.02 -6.60 31.63
C SER A 663 -1.61 -6.11 31.96
N GLY A 664 -1.43 -4.80 32.16
CA GLY A 664 -0.12 -4.16 32.11
C GLY A 664 0.58 -4.38 30.78
N ILE A 665 1.90 -4.22 30.81
CA ILE A 665 2.80 -4.39 29.67
C ILE A 665 3.67 -5.63 29.94
N THR A 666 3.57 -6.62 29.08
CA THR A 666 4.27 -7.92 29.17
C THR A 666 5.11 -8.23 27.93
N ALA A 667 4.93 -7.49 26.84
CA ALA A 667 5.67 -7.63 25.59
C ALA A 667 6.29 -6.29 25.14
N ASN A 668 7.38 -6.35 24.37
CA ASN A 668 8.11 -5.16 23.93
C ASN A 668 7.30 -4.31 22.94
N GLU A 669 6.43 -4.94 22.15
CA GLU A 669 5.48 -4.26 21.27
C GLU A 669 4.49 -3.41 22.08
N GLN A 670 4.04 -3.90 23.24
CA GLN A 670 3.16 -3.14 24.13
C GLN A 670 3.90 -1.95 24.76
N LEU A 671 5.18 -2.12 25.08
CA LEU A 671 6.02 -1.04 25.59
C LEU A 671 6.23 0.05 24.54
N ALA A 672 6.56 -0.37 23.31
CA ALA A 672 6.70 0.51 22.15
C ALA A 672 5.39 1.28 21.87
N LEU A 673 4.24 0.61 21.94
CA LEU A 673 2.92 1.25 21.80
C LEU A 673 2.70 2.32 22.88
N MET A 674 3.06 2.06 24.14
CA MET A 674 2.88 3.06 25.20
C MET A 674 3.74 4.31 24.99
N ARG A 675 4.94 4.16 24.41
CA ARG A 675 5.77 5.30 24.02
C ARG A 675 5.13 6.11 22.89
N ALA A 676 4.61 5.43 21.87
CA ALA A 676 3.85 6.09 20.79
C ALA A 676 2.58 6.79 21.31
N ALA A 677 1.85 6.15 22.23
CA ALA A 677 0.67 6.72 22.87
C ALA A 677 1.01 7.98 23.69
N GLY A 678 2.16 7.98 24.38
CA GLY A 678 2.65 9.16 25.09
C GLY A 678 2.94 10.32 24.15
N VAL A 679 3.60 10.08 23.02
CA VAL A 679 3.87 11.10 21.99
C VAL A 679 2.57 11.68 21.44
N LYS A 680 1.61 10.84 21.05
CA LYS A 680 0.29 11.30 20.65
C LYS A 680 -0.34 12.20 21.72
N ASN A 681 -0.35 11.73 22.98
CA ASN A 681 -0.96 12.47 24.07
C ASN A 681 -0.30 13.84 24.31
N TYR A 682 1.02 13.95 24.12
CA TYR A 682 1.71 15.22 24.19
C TYR A 682 1.31 16.14 23.03
N ILE A 683 1.27 15.63 21.80
CA ILE A 683 0.89 16.42 20.61
C ILE A 683 -0.51 17.00 20.80
N GLU A 684 -1.49 16.16 21.15
CA GLU A 684 -2.88 16.56 21.39
C GLU A 684 -3.04 17.60 22.53
N LYS A 685 -2.11 17.67 23.47
CA LYS A 685 -2.18 18.62 24.59
C LYS A 685 -1.43 19.92 24.35
N ASN A 686 -0.37 19.90 23.54
CA ASN A 686 0.62 20.96 23.51
C ASN A 686 0.81 21.62 22.13
N VAL A 687 0.36 21.00 21.04
CA VAL A 687 0.47 21.56 19.68
C VAL A 687 -0.89 22.11 19.26
N THR A 688 -1.21 23.29 19.77
CA THR A 688 -2.57 23.88 19.69
C THR A 688 -3.03 24.16 18.27
N THR A 689 -2.11 24.36 17.32
CA THR A 689 -2.45 24.59 15.90
C THR A 689 -3.10 23.37 15.25
N LEU A 690 -2.85 22.16 15.76
CA LEU A 690 -3.48 20.94 15.25
C LEU A 690 -4.93 20.77 15.72
N ASP A 691 -5.37 21.45 16.78
CA ASP A 691 -6.73 21.31 17.33
C ASP A 691 -7.82 21.76 16.34
N ASN A 692 -7.46 22.65 15.41
CA ASN A 692 -8.36 23.14 14.36
C ASN A 692 -8.48 22.18 13.17
N THR A 693 -7.70 21.10 13.14
CA THR A 693 -7.60 20.17 12.01
C THR A 693 -8.30 18.84 12.30
N LYS A 694 -8.55 18.05 11.26
CA LYS A 694 -9.05 16.68 11.36
C LYS A 694 -7.87 15.72 11.40
N ASN A 695 -7.41 15.42 12.61
CA ASN A 695 -6.26 14.55 12.84
C ASN A 695 -6.64 13.06 12.83
N GLU A 696 -5.92 12.27 12.04
CA GLU A 696 -5.98 10.80 12.07
C GLU A 696 -4.66 10.24 12.58
N TYR A 697 -4.69 9.48 13.68
CA TYR A 697 -3.49 8.91 14.29
C TYR A 697 -3.31 7.44 13.95
N GLU A 698 -2.10 7.08 13.51
CA GLU A 698 -1.65 5.69 13.33
C GLU A 698 -0.53 5.35 14.29
N TYR A 699 -0.64 4.21 14.96
CA TYR A 699 0.40 3.68 15.82
C TYR A 699 1.25 2.70 15.04
N HIS A 700 2.55 2.99 14.98
CA HIS A 700 3.56 2.07 14.49
C HIS A 700 4.42 1.64 15.67
N VAL A 701 4.87 0.39 15.65
CA VAL A 701 5.84 -0.09 16.63
C VAL A 701 6.98 -0.85 15.96
N GLU A 702 8.17 -0.64 16.52
CA GLU A 702 9.39 -1.33 16.13
C GLU A 702 10.02 -1.98 17.36
N VAL A 703 10.49 -3.22 17.21
CA VAL A 703 11.28 -3.88 18.25
C VAL A 703 12.65 -4.18 17.66
N ALA A 704 13.69 -3.57 18.24
CA ALA A 704 15.06 -3.79 17.78
C ALA A 704 15.48 -5.25 17.96
N LYS A 705 16.47 -5.70 17.17
CA LYS A 705 17.05 -7.05 17.29
C LYS A 705 18.03 -7.13 18.45
N GLU A 706 18.67 -6.01 18.78
CA GLU A 706 19.70 -5.87 19.79
C GLU A 706 19.14 -5.33 21.12
N ARG A 707 19.88 -5.58 22.21
CA ARG A 707 19.56 -5.11 23.55
C ARG A 707 20.36 -3.87 23.89
N GLY A 708 19.68 -2.81 24.29
CA GLY A 708 20.33 -1.56 24.66
C GLY A 708 19.39 -0.39 24.45
N GLY A 709 19.55 0.65 25.28
CA GLY A 709 18.76 1.87 25.13
C GLY A 709 19.10 2.61 23.83
N GLU A 710 20.30 2.39 23.30
CA GLU A 710 20.82 2.95 22.07
C GLU A 710 20.11 2.45 20.80
N PHE A 711 19.33 1.38 20.90
CA PHE A 711 18.51 0.87 19.79
C PHE A 711 17.06 1.38 19.86
N ARG A 712 16.79 2.32 20.76
CA ARG A 712 15.48 2.95 20.89
C ARG A 712 15.48 4.28 20.16
N LYS A 713 14.35 4.52 19.51
CA LYS A 713 14.01 5.72 18.76
C LYS A 713 12.52 6.01 18.84
N ILE A 714 12.16 7.25 18.59
CA ILE A 714 10.80 7.64 18.27
C ILE A 714 10.84 8.32 16.91
N ASN A 715 9.89 7.95 16.05
CA ASN A 715 9.68 8.63 14.77
C ASN A 715 8.25 9.15 14.74
N VAL A 716 8.08 10.40 14.29
CA VAL A 716 6.78 11.05 14.12
C VAL A 716 6.72 11.64 12.72
N GLU A 717 5.70 11.29 11.97
CA GLU A 717 5.48 11.83 10.63
C GLU A 717 4.11 12.49 10.55
N PHE A 718 4.07 13.73 10.10
CA PHE A 718 2.84 14.46 9.80
C PHE A 718 2.68 14.49 8.29
N VAL A 719 1.56 13.98 7.78
CA VAL A 719 1.17 14.10 6.37
C VAL A 719 -0.01 15.05 6.31
N ILE A 720 0.26 16.29 5.90
CA ILE A 720 -0.75 17.33 5.73
C ILE A 720 -1.36 17.15 4.34
N MET A 721 -2.65 16.83 4.31
CA MET A 721 -3.33 16.48 3.06
C MET A 721 -3.65 17.74 2.26
N ASP A 722 -3.32 17.74 0.97
CA ASP A 722 -3.54 18.88 0.07
C ASP A 722 -2.99 20.21 0.65
N ALA A 723 -1.69 20.19 0.96
CA ALA A 723 -1.00 21.30 1.59
C ALA A 723 -0.71 22.45 0.61
N PHE A 724 -0.54 22.12 -0.68
CA PHE A 724 -0.27 23.07 -1.75
C PHE A 724 -1.43 23.05 -2.75
N PRO A 725 -2.54 23.78 -2.48
CA PRO A 725 -3.66 23.80 -3.39
C PRO A 725 -3.20 24.31 -4.77
N ALA A 726 -3.56 23.57 -5.82
CA ALA A 726 -3.28 23.98 -7.19
C ALA A 726 -3.93 25.36 -7.45
N LYS A 727 -3.13 26.30 -7.97
CA LYS A 727 -3.63 27.59 -8.43
C LYS A 727 -4.36 27.47 -9.76
#